data_AF-A0A813CAM9-F1
#
_entry.id   AF-A0A813CAM9-F1
#
_cell.length_a   1.000
_cell.length_b   1.000
_cell.length_c   1.000
_cell.angle_alpha   90.00
_cell.angle_beta   90.00
_cell.angle_gamma   90.00
#
_symmetry.space_group_name_H-M   'P 1'
#
loop_
_entity.id
_entity.type
_entity.pdbx_description
1 polymer ?
#
loop_
_entity_poly.entity_id
_entity_poly.type
_entity_poly.pdbx_seq_one_letter_code
_entity_poly.pdbx_strand_id
1 'polypeptide(L)'
;MESVPALTRSLLPSTWSTQHENAWSWFWTCVEKKVEVTRLLPVRHHQALRSFLARMDEDALATFKLKVFDTFFASCEESQLYLRAANKRLMYIMGRILTIMSDIYTKTHKAVIAVSALGLLHAGHGVPEDLVRPFVQAFMHSIKQACSDESLYEGLWWTLDLIGRIFIRTLAEGSTDVIIAINKNSTTVLKKAVAKAPRGQRYDVLLRVQVGTESMSPLVWAVDKGALESAAAIIKDLLTMRADRGRYYFGMESLWSRHPDLIPLLCNKAPALLTGVLDGLIWRSKNVKKGVRRVNYYIGSIMVGGEGQLTSSLLDLIKHGDPKIICHPTAVFQADLLWARLCCLPWAVTKLWFCVTLMLFVIAEQKGILSLDVRSQQRFTVIACRACLYVFSLGQLWVKHAVQTYKAVRARQTRRFIWRFHLPSYLLQSGQEMTEVILLLLLICMLCCEPVLHCLGASNDWLTDCCEYGEWYCNLNYTYNRLAAFPMLLYFLLASELVHLNVQLSVFSVICASLWWEFVLYVAVLLFFAAAFASAVACLPNLDGDDSVQKRDFFGLGAAFESMLSMAFNTYGSGNYEGIAQASEPLLKWFIIAFAACWHVYLMNLMVAQLCQRYNEIFHDARGNARLTRGIIIYETSMPFISKARWARFVESLRLEDACELDEGDNGPRGAVPTEEGPYDYLKYPAVELDRVQRFGGLANPELPWPNLEEALDDSAVGRLDRMTRAKFEEMERLMVDMAVKLGVRSASISNGGSQSHSTHGSQLQQDPRNGPNLRRSGSDSRPILLCVRCEKCRRGSDFCMWRR
;
A
#
# COMPACT_ATOMS: atom_id res chain seq x y z
N MET A 1 38.32 16.01 21.96
CA MET A 1 39.28 14.96 22.36
C MET A 1 38.60 13.68 22.84
N GLU A 2 37.31 13.68 23.22
CA GLU A 2 36.60 12.49 23.71
C GLU A 2 36.24 11.42 22.64
N SER A 3 36.42 11.69 21.34
CA SER A 3 36.01 10.79 20.25
C SER A 3 37.08 9.83 19.74
N VAL A 4 38.36 10.05 20.08
CA VAL A 4 39.47 9.18 19.64
C VAL A 4 39.50 7.82 20.37
N PRO A 5 39.15 7.70 21.68
CA PRO A 5 39.15 6.42 22.38
C PRO A 5 38.14 5.39 21.81
N ALA A 6 37.06 5.87 21.16
CA ALA A 6 36.02 5.01 20.62
C ALA A 6 36.45 4.29 19.31
N LEU A 7 37.26 4.95 18.47
CA LEU A 7 37.72 4.41 17.18
C LEU A 7 38.79 3.32 17.32
N THR A 8 39.52 3.29 18.43
CA THR A 8 40.63 2.35 18.66
C THR A 8 40.22 1.09 19.44
N ARG A 9 38.94 0.96 19.82
CA ARG A 9 38.44 -0.23 20.54
C ARG A 9 38.58 -1.54 19.76
N SER A 10 38.61 -1.48 18.42
CA SER A 10 38.84 -2.65 17.55
C SER A 10 40.29 -3.15 17.56
N LEU A 11 41.23 -2.36 18.07
CA LEU A 11 42.64 -2.72 18.21
C LEU A 11 42.95 -3.36 19.58
N LEU A 12 41.95 -3.47 20.45
CA LEU A 12 42.12 -4.06 21.77
C LEU A 12 42.11 -5.60 21.64
N PRO A 13 43.16 -6.30 22.07
CA PRO A 13 43.17 -7.76 22.12
C PRO A 13 42.13 -8.30 23.10
N SER A 14 41.70 -9.54 22.90
CA SER A 14 40.75 -10.23 23.79
C SER A 14 41.28 -10.44 25.21
N THR A 15 42.60 -10.37 25.40
CA THR A 15 43.27 -10.42 26.71
C THR A 15 44.21 -9.23 26.85
N TRP A 16 44.01 -8.44 27.90
CA TRP A 16 44.79 -7.22 28.16
C TRP A 16 45.95 -7.53 29.10
N SER A 17 47.18 -7.38 28.63
CA SER A 17 48.39 -7.59 29.44
C SER A 17 49.10 -6.28 29.75
N THR A 18 49.98 -6.28 30.74
CA THR A 18 50.86 -5.14 31.07
C THR A 18 51.73 -4.68 29.90
N GLN A 19 52.07 -5.58 28.98
CA GLN A 19 52.78 -5.21 27.75
C GLN A 19 51.89 -4.39 26.79
N HIS A 20 50.60 -4.73 26.71
CA HIS A 20 49.63 -3.94 25.94
C HIS A 20 49.42 -2.56 26.56
N GLU A 21 49.30 -2.46 27.89
CA GLU A 21 49.19 -1.18 28.60
C GLU A 21 50.39 -0.26 28.31
N ASN A 22 51.61 -0.80 28.38
CA ASN A 22 52.83 -0.06 28.08
C ASN A 22 52.92 0.38 26.61
N ALA A 23 52.56 -0.50 25.68
CA ALA A 23 52.51 -0.17 24.26
C ALA A 23 51.44 0.90 23.96
N TRP A 24 50.30 0.85 24.64
CA TRP A 24 49.22 1.83 24.49
C TRP A 24 49.58 3.19 25.08
N SER A 25 50.19 3.20 26.27
CA SER A 25 50.71 4.40 26.90
C SER A 25 51.79 5.06 26.03
N TRP A 26 52.72 4.27 25.47
CA TRP A 26 53.72 4.78 24.51
C TRP A 26 53.07 5.34 23.24
N PHE A 27 52.10 4.64 22.66
CA PHE A 27 51.36 5.09 21.48
C PHE A 27 50.67 6.42 21.75
N TRP A 28 49.93 6.55 22.87
CA TRP A 28 49.26 7.79 23.24
C TRP A 28 50.21 8.92 23.51
N THR A 29 51.35 8.66 24.16
CA THR A 29 52.41 9.66 24.35
C THR A 29 52.94 10.17 23.00
N CYS A 30 53.09 9.30 22.01
CA CYS A 30 53.52 9.68 20.66
C CYS A 30 52.43 10.47 19.91
N VAL A 31 51.16 10.06 20.03
CA VAL A 31 50.01 10.75 19.42
C VAL A 31 49.85 12.13 20.04
N GLU A 32 49.85 12.24 21.36
CA GLU A 32 49.76 13.50 22.11
C GLU A 32 50.86 14.46 21.68
N LYS A 33 52.13 14.01 21.68
CA LYS A 33 53.26 14.82 21.20
C LYS A 33 53.05 15.31 19.76
N LYS A 34 52.52 14.48 18.86
CA LYS A 34 52.23 14.87 17.47
C LYS A 34 51.06 15.85 17.38
N VAL A 35 50.00 15.65 18.17
CA VAL A 35 48.83 16.55 18.23
C VAL A 35 49.25 17.91 18.76
N GLU A 36 50.05 17.97 19.82
CA GLU A 36 50.53 19.22 20.41
C GLU A 36 51.37 20.03 19.41
N VAL A 37 52.26 19.36 18.67
CA VAL A 37 53.08 19.97 17.61
C VAL A 37 52.21 20.48 16.45
N THR A 38 51.10 19.81 16.14
CA THR A 38 50.25 20.14 14.99
C THR A 38 49.02 20.97 15.33
N ARG A 39 48.76 21.29 16.61
CA ARG A 39 47.51 21.94 17.04
C ARG A 39 47.25 23.31 16.40
N LEU A 40 48.32 24.03 16.03
CA LEU A 40 48.24 25.37 15.43
C LEU A 40 48.09 25.32 13.90
N LEU A 41 48.39 24.19 13.26
CA LEU A 41 48.35 24.05 11.81
C LEU A 41 46.94 24.24 11.23
N PRO A 42 45.86 23.69 11.80
CA PRO A 42 44.51 23.89 11.27
C PRO A 42 44.10 25.36 11.22
N VAL A 43 44.44 26.15 12.23
CA VAL A 43 44.14 27.59 12.28
C VAL A 43 44.92 28.33 11.19
N ARG A 44 46.22 28.04 11.06
CA ARG A 44 47.08 28.63 10.04
C ARG A 44 46.63 28.28 8.61
N HIS A 45 46.30 27.01 8.36
CA HIS A 45 45.83 26.55 7.05
C HIS A 45 44.43 27.07 6.71
N HIS A 46 43.53 27.18 7.69
CA HIS A 46 42.23 27.82 7.49
C HIS A 46 42.37 29.30 7.12
N GLN A 47 43.28 30.02 7.79
CA GLN A 47 43.57 31.41 7.44
C GLN A 47 44.19 31.55 6.05
N ALA A 48 45.04 30.60 5.63
CA ALA A 48 45.58 30.57 4.28
C ALA A 48 44.47 30.42 3.22
N LEU A 49 43.51 29.52 3.43
CA LEU A 49 42.35 29.35 2.55
C LEU A 49 41.47 30.61 2.48
N ARG A 50 41.16 31.24 3.62
CA ARG A 50 40.36 32.48 3.64
C ARG A 50 41.08 33.61 2.93
N SER A 51 42.40 33.73 3.13
CA SER A 51 43.23 34.74 2.47
C SER A 51 43.29 34.53 0.97
N PHE A 52 43.38 33.29 0.51
CA PHE A 52 43.31 32.94 -0.92
C PHE A 52 41.96 33.33 -1.53
N LEU A 53 40.84 32.94 -0.89
CA LEU A 53 39.50 33.23 -1.40
C LEU A 53 39.17 34.73 -1.38
N ALA A 54 39.67 35.48 -0.41
CA ALA A 54 39.45 36.93 -0.31
C ALA A 54 40.23 37.75 -1.36
N ARG A 55 41.28 37.17 -1.96
CA ARG A 55 42.10 37.83 -3.00
C ARG A 55 41.50 37.72 -4.41
N MET A 56 40.47 36.90 -4.61
CA MET A 56 39.80 36.74 -5.90
C MET A 56 38.48 37.50 -5.89
N ASP A 57 38.25 38.34 -6.89
CA ASP A 57 36.93 38.88 -7.18
C ASP A 57 36.04 37.81 -7.85
N GLU A 58 34.74 38.10 -8.04
CA GLU A 58 33.79 37.10 -8.56
C GLU A 58 34.16 36.61 -9.96
N ASP A 59 34.66 37.50 -10.82
CA ASP A 59 35.05 37.18 -12.20
C ASP A 59 36.33 36.33 -12.23
N ALA A 60 37.38 36.71 -11.49
CA ALA A 60 38.60 35.90 -11.40
C ALA A 60 38.32 34.53 -10.77
N LEU A 61 37.43 34.46 -9.78
CA LEU A 61 37.00 33.20 -9.18
C LEU A 61 36.25 32.32 -10.18
N ALA A 62 35.41 32.91 -11.05
CA ALA A 62 34.72 32.17 -12.11
C ALA A 62 35.71 31.59 -13.14
N THR A 63 36.69 32.39 -13.58
CA THR A 63 37.76 31.94 -14.49
C THR A 63 38.62 30.86 -13.85
N PHE A 64 39.01 31.03 -12.58
CA PHE A 64 39.78 30.03 -11.83
C PHE A 64 39.07 28.68 -11.78
N LYS A 65 37.76 28.68 -11.50
CA LYS A 65 36.96 27.45 -11.37
C LYS A 65 36.98 26.60 -12.63
N LEU A 66 36.95 27.23 -13.81
CA LEU A 66 37.02 26.52 -15.10
C LEU A 66 38.44 26.08 -15.41
N LYS A 67 39.42 26.95 -15.16
CA LYS A 67 40.84 26.69 -15.44
C LYS A 67 41.38 25.44 -14.74
N VAL A 68 40.87 25.11 -13.54
CA VAL A 68 41.19 23.86 -12.85
C VAL A 68 40.77 22.64 -13.66
N PHE A 69 39.56 22.64 -14.21
CA PHE A 69 39.09 21.53 -15.04
C PHE A 69 39.80 21.49 -16.39
N ASP A 70 40.09 22.63 -17.01
CA ASP A 70 40.86 22.67 -18.26
C ASP A 70 42.26 22.07 -18.07
N THR A 71 42.93 22.44 -16.97
CA THR A 71 44.25 21.88 -16.60
C THR A 71 44.15 20.39 -16.31
N PHE A 72 43.09 19.96 -15.60
CA PHE A 72 42.87 18.55 -15.28
C PHE A 72 42.62 17.72 -16.54
N PHE A 73 41.73 18.15 -17.43
CA PHE A 73 41.41 17.48 -18.68
C PHE A 73 42.60 17.45 -19.67
N ALA A 74 43.47 18.46 -19.63
CA ALA A 74 44.71 18.48 -20.38
C ALA A 74 45.77 17.51 -19.81
N SER A 75 45.82 17.38 -18.47
CA SER A 75 46.77 16.49 -17.80
C SER A 75 46.36 15.01 -17.79
N CYS A 76 45.05 14.74 -17.86
CA CYS A 76 44.47 13.40 -17.78
C CYS A 76 43.25 13.32 -18.70
N GLU A 77 43.45 12.90 -19.95
CA GLU A 77 42.37 12.82 -20.95
C GLU A 77 41.26 11.84 -20.54
N GLU A 78 41.62 10.73 -19.88
CA GLU A 78 40.67 9.70 -19.42
C GLU A 78 39.59 10.28 -18.49
N SER A 79 39.92 11.33 -17.72
CA SER A 79 38.96 11.97 -16.83
C SER A 79 37.77 12.62 -17.55
N GLN A 80 37.91 12.92 -18.85
CA GLN A 80 36.81 13.45 -19.67
C GLN A 80 35.67 12.44 -19.85
N LEU A 81 35.94 11.14 -19.77
CA LEU A 81 34.91 10.09 -19.85
C LEU A 81 33.93 10.15 -18.67
N TYR A 82 34.41 10.64 -17.51
CA TYR A 82 33.65 10.64 -16.26
C TYR A 82 33.12 12.02 -15.86
N LEU A 83 33.82 13.11 -16.21
CA LEU A 83 33.57 14.46 -15.66
C LEU A 83 33.15 15.50 -16.71
N ARG A 84 32.91 15.12 -17.97
CA ARG A 84 32.47 16.06 -19.02
C ARG A 84 31.06 16.59 -18.74
N ALA A 85 30.96 17.89 -18.49
CA ALA A 85 29.71 18.58 -18.20
C ALA A 85 29.73 20.02 -18.73
N ALA A 86 28.56 20.68 -18.76
CA ALA A 86 28.48 22.10 -19.13
C ALA A 86 29.28 22.97 -18.15
N ASN A 87 29.93 24.03 -18.66
CA ASN A 87 30.77 24.94 -17.88
C ASN A 87 30.09 25.47 -16.60
N LYS A 88 28.79 25.79 -16.66
CA LYS A 88 28.01 26.21 -15.48
C LYS A 88 28.01 25.15 -14.37
N ARG A 89 27.90 23.87 -14.73
CA ARG A 89 27.91 22.74 -13.78
C ARG A 89 29.30 22.53 -13.20
N LEU A 90 30.35 22.63 -14.02
CA LEU A 90 31.75 22.54 -13.55
C LEU A 90 32.07 23.67 -12.56
N MET A 91 31.67 24.91 -12.86
CA MET A 91 31.83 26.04 -11.93
C MET A 91 31.10 25.80 -10.60
N TYR A 92 29.88 25.25 -10.65
CA TYR A 92 29.13 24.90 -9.45
C TYR A 92 29.86 23.83 -8.62
N ILE A 93 30.34 22.75 -9.27
CA ILE A 93 31.09 21.68 -8.60
C ILE A 93 32.34 22.24 -7.91
N MET A 94 33.11 23.07 -8.61
CA MET A 94 34.30 23.68 -8.03
C MET A 94 33.97 24.60 -6.84
N GLY A 95 32.90 25.39 -6.94
CA GLY A 95 32.39 26.20 -5.82
C GLY A 95 32.02 25.35 -4.61
N ARG A 96 31.44 24.16 -4.82
CA ARG A 96 31.15 23.20 -3.75
C ARG A 96 32.43 22.62 -3.13
N ILE A 97 33.44 22.29 -3.93
CA ILE A 97 34.74 21.81 -3.42
C ILE A 97 35.39 22.88 -2.53
N LEU A 98 35.44 24.14 -2.98
CA LEU A 98 35.96 25.25 -2.18
C LEU A 98 35.17 25.46 -0.87
N THR A 99 33.85 25.27 -0.91
CA THR A 99 33.01 25.31 0.30
C THR A 99 33.38 24.19 1.26
N ILE A 100 33.54 22.96 0.77
CA ILE A 100 33.95 21.80 1.57
C ILE A 100 35.35 22.02 2.17
N MET A 101 36.28 22.60 1.42
CA MET A 101 37.61 22.99 1.92
C MET A 101 37.54 23.94 3.12
N SER A 102 36.56 24.84 3.15
CA SER A 102 36.33 25.72 4.31
C SER A 102 35.60 24.99 5.44
N ASP A 103 34.59 24.19 5.12
CA ASP A 103 33.78 23.44 6.08
C ASP A 103 34.59 22.37 6.82
N ILE A 104 35.69 21.85 6.25
CA ILE A 104 36.51 20.84 6.94
C ILE A 104 37.15 21.37 8.23
N TYR A 105 37.37 22.68 8.33
CA TYR A 105 37.92 23.35 9.51
C TYR A 105 36.85 23.79 10.51
N THR A 106 35.66 24.16 10.04
CA THR A 106 34.60 24.74 10.90
C THR A 106 33.52 23.73 11.27
N LYS A 107 33.28 22.74 10.41
CA LYS A 107 32.22 21.72 10.50
C LYS A 107 32.75 20.36 10.05
N THR A 108 33.92 19.95 10.56
CA THR A 108 34.69 18.78 10.11
C THR A 108 33.84 17.53 9.90
N HIS A 109 33.01 17.16 10.88
CA HIS A 109 32.16 15.97 10.78
C HIS A 109 31.18 16.03 9.58
N LYS A 110 30.51 17.17 9.37
CA LYS A 110 29.59 17.34 8.24
C LYS A 110 30.32 17.35 6.90
N ALA A 111 31.52 17.95 6.85
CA ALA A 111 32.35 17.95 5.65
C ALA A 111 32.81 16.54 5.28
N VAL A 112 33.26 15.74 6.26
CA VAL A 112 33.65 14.33 6.04
C VAL A 112 32.48 13.52 5.48
N ILE A 113 31.28 13.61 6.09
CA ILE A 113 30.08 12.94 5.58
C ILE A 113 29.76 13.36 4.14
N ALA A 114 29.84 14.66 3.85
CA ALA A 114 29.57 15.16 2.49
C ALA A 114 30.57 14.64 1.46
N VAL A 115 31.87 14.58 1.80
CA VAL A 115 32.91 14.02 0.92
C VAL A 115 32.72 12.51 0.75
N SER A 116 32.42 11.78 1.83
CA SER A 116 32.17 10.34 1.79
C SER A 116 30.95 9.97 0.96
N ALA A 117 29.84 10.70 1.11
CA ALA A 117 28.65 10.52 0.28
C ALA A 117 28.93 10.81 -1.21
N LEU A 118 29.76 11.83 -1.49
CA LEU A 118 30.18 12.13 -2.85
C LEU A 118 31.08 11.02 -3.42
N GLY A 119 32.01 10.49 -2.63
CA GLY A 119 32.88 9.38 -3.02
C GLY A 119 32.08 8.11 -3.32
N LEU A 120 31.09 7.78 -2.50
CA LEU A 120 30.13 6.70 -2.75
C LEU A 120 29.35 6.86 -4.07
N LEU A 121 28.94 8.10 -4.38
CA LEU A 121 28.29 8.38 -5.66
C LEU A 121 29.21 8.07 -6.84
N HIS A 122 30.48 8.50 -6.77
CA HIS A 122 31.47 8.31 -7.82
C HIS A 122 31.93 6.84 -7.94
N ALA A 123 32.08 6.14 -6.82
CA ALA A 123 32.29 4.69 -6.78
C ALA A 123 31.19 3.96 -7.55
N GLY A 124 29.95 4.40 -7.36
CA GLY A 124 28.81 3.90 -8.11
C GLY A 124 28.90 4.08 -9.63
N HIS A 125 29.50 5.19 -10.08
CA HIS A 125 29.75 5.44 -11.50
C HIS A 125 30.99 4.71 -12.04
N GLY A 126 31.71 3.95 -11.20
CA GLY A 126 32.92 3.25 -11.59
C GLY A 126 34.08 4.19 -11.92
N VAL A 127 34.14 5.35 -11.25
CA VAL A 127 35.25 6.29 -11.38
C VAL A 127 36.50 5.66 -10.73
N PRO A 128 37.64 5.55 -11.43
CA PRO A 128 38.85 4.97 -10.85
C PRO A 128 39.50 5.91 -9.81
N GLU A 129 40.10 5.31 -8.78
CA GLU A 129 40.78 6.03 -7.69
C GLU A 129 42.00 6.82 -8.17
N ASP A 130 42.63 6.34 -9.24
CA ASP A 130 43.82 6.93 -9.84
C ASP A 130 43.58 8.34 -10.39
N LEU A 131 42.33 8.72 -10.69
CA LEU A 131 41.99 10.05 -11.21
C LEU A 131 41.98 11.15 -10.14
N VAL A 132 41.91 10.79 -8.85
CA VAL A 132 41.77 11.77 -7.77
C VAL A 132 43.09 12.51 -7.52
N ARG A 133 44.24 11.83 -7.58
CA ARG A 133 45.55 12.46 -7.38
C ARG A 133 45.90 13.47 -8.50
N PRO A 134 45.74 13.14 -9.80
CA PRO A 134 45.92 14.11 -10.88
C PRO A 134 44.97 15.31 -10.75
N PHE A 135 43.74 15.11 -10.27
CA PHE A 135 42.82 16.23 -10.02
C PHE A 135 43.36 17.18 -8.93
N VAL A 136 43.82 16.64 -7.80
CA VAL A 136 44.43 17.44 -6.71
C VAL A 136 45.68 18.20 -7.22
N GLN A 137 46.49 17.57 -8.07
CA GLN A 137 47.65 18.21 -8.68
C GLN A 137 47.28 19.34 -9.65
N ALA A 138 46.30 19.12 -10.53
CA ALA A 138 45.79 20.14 -11.45
C ALA A 138 45.15 21.33 -10.70
N PHE A 139 44.46 21.05 -9.60
CA PHE A 139 43.93 22.07 -8.70
C PHE A 139 45.06 22.91 -8.12
N MET A 140 46.09 22.29 -7.53
CA MET A 140 47.21 23.06 -6.98
C MET A 140 48.02 23.79 -8.04
N HIS A 141 48.18 23.22 -9.23
CA HIS A 141 48.84 23.92 -10.33
C HIS A 141 48.08 25.22 -10.68
N SER A 142 46.76 25.15 -10.73
CA SER A 142 45.90 26.32 -10.97
C SER A 142 45.99 27.35 -9.84
N ILE A 143 46.11 26.90 -8.58
CA ILE A 143 46.33 27.79 -7.43
C ILE A 143 47.66 28.55 -7.57
N LYS A 144 48.75 27.85 -7.89
CA LYS A 144 50.08 28.46 -8.08
C LYS A 144 50.11 29.48 -9.22
N GLN A 145 49.32 29.26 -10.26
CA GLN A 145 49.18 30.22 -11.35
C GLN A 145 48.33 31.45 -10.99
N ALA A 146 47.34 31.27 -10.11
CA ALA A 146 46.40 32.33 -9.75
C ALA A 146 46.88 33.19 -8.56
N CYS A 147 47.79 32.68 -7.73
CA CYS A 147 48.36 33.39 -6.60
C CYS A 147 49.85 33.07 -6.48
N SER A 148 50.71 34.09 -6.50
CA SER A 148 52.18 33.95 -6.40
C SER A 148 52.71 33.78 -4.97
N ASP A 149 51.85 33.96 -3.97
CA ASP A 149 52.21 33.89 -2.55
C ASP A 149 52.41 32.44 -2.09
N GLU A 150 53.69 32.02 -2.00
CA GLU A 150 54.06 30.65 -1.65
C GLU A 150 53.68 30.26 -0.22
N SER A 151 53.49 31.24 0.67
CA SER A 151 53.16 30.99 2.08
C SER A 151 51.79 30.33 2.27
N LEU A 152 50.91 30.40 1.26
CA LEU A 152 49.56 29.84 1.27
C LEU A 152 49.52 28.38 0.75
N TYR A 153 50.54 27.95 -0.01
CA TYR A 153 50.49 26.68 -0.75
C TYR A 153 50.43 25.46 0.17
N GLU A 154 51.17 25.47 1.27
CA GLU A 154 51.23 24.35 2.20
C GLU A 154 49.84 24.06 2.80
N GLY A 155 49.11 25.09 3.24
CA GLY A 155 47.79 24.92 3.82
C GLY A 155 46.71 24.54 2.82
N LEU A 156 46.77 25.09 1.60
CA LEU A 156 45.85 24.72 0.52
C LEU A 156 46.09 23.28 0.06
N TRP A 157 47.35 22.87 -0.09
CA TRP A 157 47.72 21.49 -0.41
C TRP A 157 47.25 20.52 0.66
N TRP A 158 47.51 20.80 1.95
CA TRP A 158 47.09 19.93 3.04
C TRP A 158 45.57 19.71 3.05
N THR A 159 44.80 20.77 2.83
CA THR A 159 43.33 20.70 2.79
C THR A 159 42.84 19.84 1.62
N LEU A 160 43.38 20.08 0.42
CA LEU A 160 43.02 19.34 -0.79
C LEU A 160 43.46 17.87 -0.71
N ASP A 161 44.65 17.60 -0.19
CA ASP A 161 45.19 16.25 0.01
C ASP A 161 44.34 15.48 1.03
N LEU A 162 43.93 16.12 2.14
CA LEU A 162 43.04 15.50 3.12
C LEU A 162 41.69 15.12 2.49
N ILE A 163 41.05 16.04 1.77
CA ILE A 163 39.79 15.77 1.06
C ILE A 163 39.98 14.66 0.02
N GLY A 164 41.06 14.73 -0.76
CA GLY A 164 41.42 13.73 -1.76
C GLY A 164 41.61 12.34 -1.15
N ARG A 165 42.29 12.22 0.00
CA ARG A 165 42.47 10.95 0.71
C ARG A 165 41.17 10.38 1.26
N ILE A 166 40.31 11.22 1.84
CA ILE A 166 38.97 10.79 2.31
C ILE A 166 38.18 10.27 1.10
N PHE A 167 38.21 11.00 0.00
CA PHE A 167 37.51 10.65 -1.22
C PHE A 167 38.02 9.32 -1.83
N ILE A 168 39.34 9.16 -1.97
CA ILE A 168 39.98 7.91 -2.43
C ILE A 168 39.56 6.74 -1.55
N ARG A 169 39.64 6.89 -0.22
CA ARG A 169 39.23 5.84 0.71
C ARG A 169 37.78 5.43 0.51
N THR A 170 36.87 6.40 0.40
CA THR A 170 35.45 6.11 0.19
C THR A 170 35.15 5.51 -1.17
N LEU A 171 35.98 5.84 -2.17
CA LEU A 171 35.86 5.29 -3.50
C LEU A 171 36.36 3.83 -3.53
N ALA A 172 37.49 3.53 -2.90
CA ALA A 172 38.01 2.17 -2.76
C ALA A 172 37.03 1.27 -1.98
N GLU A 173 36.52 1.74 -0.84
CA GLU A 173 35.57 0.98 0.00
C GLU A 173 34.18 0.86 -0.66
N GLY A 174 33.76 1.87 -1.42
CA GLY A 174 32.44 1.94 -2.07
C GLY A 174 32.34 1.23 -3.42
N SER A 175 33.47 1.02 -4.13
CA SER A 175 33.51 0.47 -5.50
C SER A 175 33.34 -1.04 -5.55
N THR A 176 32.34 -1.55 -4.82
CA THR A 176 31.95 -2.95 -4.86
C THR A 176 31.20 -3.25 -6.16
N ASP A 177 31.37 -4.46 -6.69
CA ASP A 177 30.68 -4.92 -7.91
C ASP A 177 29.15 -4.74 -7.82
N VAL A 178 28.58 -4.90 -6.61
CA VAL A 178 27.15 -4.72 -6.34
C VAL A 178 26.72 -3.26 -6.46
N ILE A 179 27.48 -2.32 -5.90
CA ILE A 179 27.16 -0.88 -5.99
C ILE A 179 27.28 -0.40 -7.44
N ILE A 180 28.30 -0.85 -8.18
CA ILE A 180 28.45 -0.54 -9.61
C ILE A 180 27.25 -1.12 -10.40
N ALA A 181 26.83 -2.36 -10.09
CA ALA A 181 25.69 -2.99 -10.76
C ALA A 181 24.37 -2.24 -10.49
N ILE A 182 24.15 -1.74 -9.27
CA ILE A 182 22.96 -0.96 -8.91
C ILE A 182 22.85 0.31 -9.76
N ASN A 183 23.97 0.99 -10.04
CA ASN A 183 23.94 2.21 -10.87
C ASN A 183 23.64 1.94 -12.34
N LYS A 184 23.97 0.74 -12.84
CA LYS A 184 23.55 0.30 -14.18
C LYS A 184 22.08 -0.12 -14.21
N ASN A 185 21.43 -0.26 -13.05
CA ASN A 185 20.06 -0.72 -12.87
C ASN A 185 19.72 -1.97 -13.71
N SER A 186 20.61 -2.97 -13.73
CA SER A 186 20.44 -4.16 -14.56
C SER A 186 20.49 -5.44 -13.74
N THR A 187 19.42 -6.24 -13.84
CA THR A 187 19.29 -7.51 -13.13
C THR A 187 20.42 -8.49 -13.49
N THR A 188 20.85 -8.55 -14.75
CA THR A 188 21.88 -9.51 -15.20
C THR A 188 23.25 -9.16 -14.65
N VAL A 189 23.62 -7.87 -14.68
CA VAL A 189 24.88 -7.37 -14.13
C VAL A 189 24.93 -7.58 -12.62
N LEU A 190 23.82 -7.29 -11.93
CA LEU A 190 23.73 -7.51 -10.49
C LEU A 190 23.86 -9.00 -10.12
N LYS A 191 23.16 -9.90 -10.82
CA LYS A 191 23.30 -11.35 -10.57
C LYS A 191 24.74 -11.82 -10.74
N LYS A 192 25.44 -11.34 -11.77
CA LYS A 192 26.87 -11.64 -12.00
C LYS A 192 27.77 -11.10 -10.89
N ALA A 193 27.50 -9.89 -10.40
CA ALA A 193 28.22 -9.31 -9.26
C ALA A 193 28.05 -10.15 -7.99
N VAL A 194 26.81 -10.51 -7.66
CA VAL A 194 26.48 -11.28 -6.45
C VAL A 194 26.92 -12.74 -6.56
N ALA A 195 27.04 -13.30 -7.76
CA ALA A 195 27.54 -14.67 -7.98
C ALA A 195 28.96 -14.88 -7.44
N LYS A 196 29.79 -13.84 -7.41
CA LYS A 196 31.16 -13.90 -6.85
C LYS A 196 31.19 -13.96 -5.32
N ALA A 197 30.10 -13.57 -4.65
CA ALA A 197 30.07 -13.49 -3.20
C ALA A 197 30.02 -14.89 -2.55
N PRO A 198 30.74 -15.11 -1.43
CA PRO A 198 30.63 -16.32 -0.63
C PRO A 198 29.18 -16.59 -0.20
N ARG A 199 28.74 -17.86 -0.26
CA ARG A 199 27.36 -18.25 0.10
C ARG A 199 26.95 -17.77 1.50
N GLY A 200 27.86 -17.90 2.47
CA GLY A 200 27.62 -17.55 3.87
C GLY A 200 27.61 -16.05 4.18
N GLN A 201 28.14 -15.20 3.29
CA GLN A 201 28.24 -13.74 3.46
C GLN A 201 27.47 -12.98 2.37
N ARG A 202 26.71 -13.69 1.53
CA ARG A 202 25.99 -13.10 0.39
C ARG A 202 24.98 -12.03 0.83
N TYR A 203 24.31 -12.25 1.96
CA TYR A 203 23.39 -11.25 2.51
C TYR A 203 24.13 -10.01 3.02
N ASP A 204 25.34 -10.15 3.58
CA ASP A 204 26.15 -9.02 4.05
C ASP A 204 26.54 -8.14 2.87
N VAL A 205 27.00 -8.73 1.75
CA VAL A 205 27.36 -7.98 0.53
C VAL A 205 26.17 -7.20 -0.04
N LEU A 206 24.94 -7.71 0.12
CA LEU A 206 23.71 -7.09 -0.37
C LEU A 206 23.10 -6.06 0.59
N LEU A 207 23.40 -6.16 1.88
CA LEU A 207 22.76 -5.35 2.93
C LEU A 207 23.72 -4.37 3.62
N ARG A 208 25.03 -4.59 3.52
CA ARG A 208 26.06 -3.82 4.22
C ARG A 208 27.29 -3.62 3.34
N VAL A 209 27.59 -2.36 3.05
CA VAL A 209 28.87 -1.90 2.54
C VAL A 209 29.45 -0.95 3.59
N GLN A 210 30.61 -1.28 4.12
CA GLN A 210 31.29 -0.46 5.12
C GLN A 210 32.13 0.60 4.39
N VAL A 211 31.87 1.89 4.68
CA VAL A 211 32.66 3.01 4.16
C VAL A 211 33.10 3.88 5.34
N GLY A 212 34.38 3.80 5.68
CA GLY A 212 34.96 4.42 6.86
C GLY A 212 34.29 3.93 8.13
N THR A 213 33.73 4.86 8.90
CA THR A 213 32.95 4.57 10.11
C THR A 213 31.47 4.35 9.84
N GLU A 214 30.99 4.56 8.62
CA GLU A 214 29.58 4.45 8.25
C GLU A 214 29.29 3.12 7.54
N SER A 215 28.09 2.59 7.75
CA SER A 215 27.60 1.38 7.06
C SER A 215 26.42 1.76 6.18
N MET A 216 26.56 1.54 4.88
CA MET A 216 25.51 1.81 3.89
C MET A 216 24.81 0.50 3.52
N SER A 217 23.52 0.56 3.19
CA SER A 217 22.82 -0.60 2.64
C SER A 217 22.63 -0.49 1.13
N PRO A 218 23.19 -1.41 0.32
CA PRO A 218 22.97 -1.45 -1.12
C PRO A 218 21.49 -1.52 -1.51
N LEU A 219 20.67 -2.27 -0.76
CA LEU A 219 19.22 -2.33 -0.98
C LEU A 219 18.55 -0.96 -0.84
N VAL A 220 18.76 -0.27 0.28
CA VAL A 220 18.16 1.05 0.53
C VAL A 220 18.67 2.08 -0.47
N TRP A 221 19.96 2.02 -0.79
CA TRP A 221 20.56 2.87 -1.82
C TRP A 221 19.93 2.65 -3.20
N ALA A 222 19.64 1.40 -3.58
CA ALA A 222 18.95 1.08 -4.82
C ALA A 222 17.52 1.66 -4.85
N VAL A 223 16.80 1.56 -3.72
CA VAL A 223 15.46 2.16 -3.58
C VAL A 223 15.52 3.68 -3.65
N ASP A 224 16.45 4.32 -2.93
CA ASP A 224 16.60 5.78 -2.88
C ASP A 224 17.00 6.38 -4.22
N LYS A 225 17.78 5.65 -5.02
CA LYS A 225 18.13 6.05 -6.38
C LYS A 225 17.05 5.76 -7.42
N GLY A 226 15.99 5.02 -7.07
CA GLY A 226 14.98 4.56 -8.03
C GLY A 226 15.49 3.44 -8.95
N ALA A 227 16.56 2.74 -8.60
CA ALA A 227 17.07 1.58 -9.32
C ALA A 227 16.24 0.32 -8.98
N LEU A 228 14.95 0.35 -9.34
CA LEU A 228 13.95 -0.63 -8.90
C LEU A 228 14.22 -2.05 -9.40
N GLU A 229 14.81 -2.23 -10.59
CA GLU A 229 15.15 -3.56 -11.10
C GLU A 229 16.24 -4.22 -10.26
N SER A 230 17.27 -3.44 -9.91
CA SER A 230 18.32 -3.92 -9.00
C SER A 230 17.76 -4.18 -7.62
N ALA A 231 16.94 -3.29 -7.07
CA ALA A 231 16.31 -3.50 -5.76
C ALA A 231 15.43 -4.77 -5.74
N ALA A 232 14.61 -4.99 -6.78
CA ALA A 232 13.80 -6.20 -6.94
C ALA A 232 14.66 -7.46 -7.00
N ALA A 233 15.78 -7.42 -7.74
CA ALA A 233 16.71 -8.52 -7.83
C ALA A 233 17.45 -8.80 -6.51
N ILE A 234 17.81 -7.77 -5.73
CA ILE A 234 18.36 -7.91 -4.38
C ILE A 234 17.35 -8.60 -3.46
N ILE A 235 16.10 -8.12 -3.43
CA ILE A 235 15.02 -8.69 -2.60
C ILE A 235 14.79 -10.15 -2.98
N LYS A 236 14.66 -10.43 -4.28
CA LYS A 236 14.48 -11.80 -4.79
C LYS A 236 15.65 -12.69 -4.39
N ASP A 237 16.88 -12.20 -4.47
CA ASP A 237 18.07 -12.97 -4.10
C ASP A 237 18.13 -13.30 -2.60
N LEU A 238 17.85 -12.31 -1.74
CA LEU A 238 17.81 -12.48 -0.28
C LEU A 238 16.69 -13.44 0.17
N LEU A 239 15.53 -13.39 -0.50
CA LEU A 239 14.36 -14.18 -0.15
C LEU A 239 14.28 -15.53 -0.90
N THR A 240 15.25 -15.83 -1.76
CA THR A 240 15.36 -17.17 -2.37
C THR A 240 15.98 -18.13 -1.35
N MET A 241 15.26 -19.20 -1.03
CA MET A 241 15.77 -20.28 -0.20
C MET A 241 16.76 -21.13 -1.01
N ARG A 242 18.00 -21.20 -0.54
CA ARG A 242 19.04 -22.04 -1.15
C ARG A 242 19.52 -23.05 -0.14
N ALA A 243 19.78 -24.26 -0.60
CA ALA A 243 20.25 -25.35 0.25
C ALA A 243 21.52 -25.96 -0.33
N ASP A 244 22.50 -26.20 0.53
CA ASP A 244 23.59 -27.15 0.26
C ASP A 244 23.37 -28.42 1.12
N ARG A 245 24.33 -29.36 1.09
CA ARG A 245 24.24 -30.60 1.89
C ARG A 245 24.30 -30.36 3.41
N GLY A 246 24.74 -29.18 3.86
CA GLY A 246 24.97 -28.86 5.26
C GLY A 246 23.89 -27.98 5.88
N ARG A 247 23.31 -27.04 5.13
CA ARG A 247 22.34 -26.07 5.68
C ARG A 247 21.51 -25.32 4.63
N TYR A 248 20.47 -24.65 5.12
CA TYR A 248 19.68 -23.66 4.41
C TYR A 248 20.25 -22.24 4.53
N TYR A 249 20.20 -21.50 3.44
CA TYR A 249 20.53 -20.08 3.35
C TYR A 249 19.27 -19.33 2.97
N PHE A 250 18.80 -18.47 3.88
CA PHE A 250 17.64 -17.64 3.68
C PHE A 250 17.89 -16.29 4.35
N GLY A 251 18.04 -15.22 3.54
CA GLY A 251 18.48 -13.90 3.99
C GLY A 251 17.40 -13.07 4.68
N MET A 252 16.22 -13.65 4.94
CA MET A 252 15.09 -12.95 5.57
C MET A 252 15.49 -12.36 6.92
N GLU A 253 16.05 -13.13 7.84
CA GLU A 253 16.33 -12.62 9.19
C GLU A 253 17.36 -11.46 9.16
N SER A 254 18.38 -11.57 8.31
CA SER A 254 19.36 -10.51 8.06
C SER A 254 18.72 -9.25 7.44
N LEU A 255 17.73 -9.41 6.56
CA LEU A 255 17.02 -8.31 5.93
C LEU A 255 16.22 -7.49 6.95
N TRP A 256 15.43 -8.13 7.81
CA TRP A 256 14.62 -7.42 8.82
C TRP A 256 15.43 -6.96 10.03
N SER A 257 16.50 -7.65 10.41
CA SER A 257 17.40 -7.16 11.46
C SER A 257 18.14 -5.88 11.05
N ARG A 258 18.48 -5.74 9.77
CA ARG A 258 19.06 -4.49 9.24
C ARG A 258 18.01 -3.42 8.98
N HIS A 259 16.85 -3.79 8.44
CA HIS A 259 15.78 -2.89 8.03
C HIS A 259 14.44 -3.32 8.63
N PRO A 260 14.20 -3.07 9.93
CA PRO A 260 12.89 -3.35 10.55
C PRO A 260 11.77 -2.47 9.95
N ASP A 261 12.15 -1.36 9.34
CA ASP A 261 11.31 -0.38 8.64
C ASP A 261 11.22 -0.63 7.13
N LEU A 262 11.60 -1.82 6.64
CA LEU A 262 11.56 -2.13 5.21
C LEU A 262 10.17 -1.92 4.59
N ILE A 263 9.11 -2.37 5.26
CA ILE A 263 7.74 -2.21 4.76
C ILE A 263 7.33 -0.74 4.64
N PRO A 264 7.43 0.11 5.68
CA PRO A 264 7.12 1.53 5.54
C PRO A 264 8.05 2.24 4.54
N LEU A 265 9.32 1.86 4.43
CA LEU A 265 10.24 2.38 3.41
C LEU A 265 9.71 2.10 1.99
N LEU A 266 9.28 0.86 1.72
CA LEU A 266 8.77 0.45 0.42
C LEU A 266 7.39 1.07 0.13
N CYS A 267 6.48 1.14 1.11
CA CYS A 267 5.20 1.84 0.96
C CYS A 267 5.36 3.31 0.54
N ASN A 268 6.43 3.98 1.00
CA ASN A 268 6.67 5.39 0.70
C ASN A 268 7.47 5.61 -0.59
N LYS A 269 8.48 4.77 -0.86
CA LYS A 269 9.46 5.02 -1.95
C LYS A 269 9.35 4.07 -3.14
N ALA A 270 8.94 2.81 -2.92
CA ALA A 270 8.91 1.80 -3.98
C ALA A 270 7.81 0.74 -3.77
N PRO A 271 6.52 1.09 -3.88
CA PRO A 271 5.41 0.17 -3.61
C PRO A 271 5.40 -1.06 -4.52
N ALA A 272 5.91 -0.94 -5.74
CA ALA A 272 6.01 -2.04 -6.71
C ALA A 272 6.86 -3.23 -6.21
N LEU A 273 7.74 -3.02 -5.22
CA LEU A 273 8.58 -4.07 -4.65
C LEU A 273 7.87 -4.88 -3.54
N LEU A 274 6.72 -4.39 -3.02
CA LEU A 274 6.02 -5.03 -1.91
C LEU A 274 5.55 -6.45 -2.25
N THR A 275 5.04 -6.66 -3.47
CA THR A 275 4.63 -8.00 -3.92
C THR A 275 5.82 -8.97 -3.93
N GLY A 276 6.96 -8.55 -4.48
CA GLY A 276 8.18 -9.37 -4.50
C GLY A 276 8.71 -9.71 -3.10
N VAL A 277 8.60 -8.79 -2.13
CA VAL A 277 8.91 -9.08 -0.73
C VAL A 277 7.95 -10.11 -0.16
N LEU A 278 6.64 -9.91 -0.31
CA LEU A 278 5.63 -10.77 0.29
C LEU A 278 5.59 -12.16 -0.35
N ASP A 279 5.81 -12.28 -1.66
CA ASP A 279 6.00 -13.54 -2.39
C ASP A 279 7.20 -14.30 -1.80
N GLY A 280 8.28 -13.57 -1.52
CA GLY A 280 9.50 -14.02 -0.86
C GLY A 280 9.30 -14.63 0.53
N LEU A 281 8.11 -14.54 1.11
CA LEU A 281 7.79 -15.07 2.44
C LEU A 281 6.86 -16.29 2.42
N ILE A 282 6.57 -16.83 1.24
CA ILE A 282 5.72 -18.01 1.08
C ILE A 282 6.55 -19.15 0.51
N TRP A 283 6.53 -20.31 1.18
CA TRP A 283 6.97 -21.56 0.59
C TRP A 283 5.79 -22.54 0.50
N ARG A 284 5.65 -23.23 -0.65
CA ARG A 284 4.59 -24.22 -0.90
C ARG A 284 5.24 -25.56 -1.25
N SER A 285 4.87 -26.63 -0.55
CA SER A 285 5.31 -27.99 -0.90
C SER A 285 4.82 -28.35 -2.29
N LYS A 286 5.59 -29.14 -3.06
CA LYS A 286 5.10 -29.72 -4.32
C LYS A 286 4.13 -30.88 -4.07
N ASN A 287 4.24 -31.53 -2.91
CA ASN A 287 3.51 -32.74 -2.56
C ASN A 287 2.12 -32.41 -2.01
N VAL A 288 1.12 -33.20 -2.41
CA VAL A 288 -0.23 -33.15 -1.85
C VAL A 288 -0.45 -34.43 -1.06
N LYS A 289 -0.73 -34.32 0.24
CA LYS A 289 -0.97 -35.44 1.14
C LYS A 289 -2.38 -35.32 1.68
N LYS A 290 -3.17 -36.40 1.63
CA LYS A 290 -4.57 -36.42 2.07
C LYS A 290 -5.44 -35.30 1.47
N GLY A 291 -5.16 -34.91 0.23
CA GLY A 291 -5.90 -33.85 -0.47
C GLY A 291 -5.51 -32.42 -0.06
N VAL A 292 -4.52 -32.22 0.80
CA VAL A 292 -4.01 -30.90 1.20
C VAL A 292 -2.52 -30.76 0.91
N ARG A 293 -2.05 -29.53 0.76
CA ARG A 293 -0.67 -29.16 0.50
C ARG A 293 -0.12 -28.37 1.68
N ARG A 294 1.09 -28.68 2.12
CA ARG A 294 1.77 -27.91 3.17
C ARG A 294 2.28 -26.58 2.62
N VAL A 295 2.05 -25.51 3.37
CA VAL A 295 2.50 -24.15 3.06
C VAL A 295 3.07 -23.51 4.31
N ASN A 296 4.24 -22.88 4.17
CA ASN A 296 4.93 -22.21 5.26
C ASN A 296 4.96 -20.71 4.97
N TYR A 297 4.36 -19.93 5.88
CA TYR A 297 4.34 -18.47 5.81
C TYR A 297 5.39 -17.89 6.77
N TYR A 298 6.44 -17.28 6.23
CA TYR A 298 7.56 -16.70 6.95
C TYR A 298 7.24 -15.29 7.44
N ILE A 299 6.33 -15.20 8.41
CA ILE A 299 5.81 -13.94 8.94
C ILE A 299 6.44 -13.52 10.26
N GLY A 300 7.38 -14.31 10.81
CA GLY A 300 7.96 -14.04 12.13
C GLY A 300 8.50 -12.61 12.26
N SER A 301 9.34 -12.20 11.31
CA SER A 301 9.96 -10.87 11.30
C SER A 301 9.01 -9.71 10.95
N ILE A 302 7.89 -10.00 10.28
CA ILE A 302 6.83 -9.01 10.00
C ILE A 302 5.83 -8.91 11.16
N MET A 303 5.70 -9.94 11.99
CA MET A 303 4.75 -9.95 13.08
C MET A 303 5.37 -9.48 14.39
N VAL A 304 6.58 -9.94 14.70
CA VAL A 304 7.26 -9.73 15.98
C VAL A 304 8.52 -8.89 15.75
N GLY A 305 8.61 -7.74 16.41
CA GLY A 305 9.78 -6.87 16.38
C GLY A 305 10.87 -7.33 17.34
N GLY A 306 12.03 -6.66 17.32
CA GLY A 306 13.20 -7.04 18.13
C GLY A 306 12.97 -7.08 19.65
N GLU A 307 11.97 -6.37 20.17
CA GLU A 307 11.59 -6.39 21.60
C GLU A 307 10.42 -7.35 21.92
N GLY A 308 10.04 -8.23 20.98
CA GLY A 308 8.87 -9.10 21.14
C GLY A 308 7.53 -8.37 21.01
N GLN A 309 7.52 -7.10 20.62
CA GLN A 309 6.31 -6.31 20.39
C GLN A 309 5.75 -6.55 18.98
N LEU A 310 4.46 -6.26 18.77
CA LEU A 310 3.84 -6.29 17.44
C LEU A 310 4.48 -5.21 16.55
N THR A 311 4.97 -5.59 15.36
CA THR A 311 5.51 -4.59 14.44
C THR A 311 4.42 -3.73 13.80
N SER A 312 4.79 -2.55 13.30
CA SER A 312 3.88 -1.70 12.53
C SER A 312 3.70 -2.16 11.08
N SER A 313 4.38 -3.22 10.60
CA SER A 313 4.45 -3.57 9.18
C SER A 313 3.07 -3.73 8.53
N LEU A 314 2.17 -4.51 9.16
CA LEU A 314 0.82 -4.70 8.62
C LEU A 314 -0.02 -3.41 8.76
N LEU A 315 0.17 -2.62 9.82
CA LEU A 315 -0.47 -1.31 9.96
C LEU A 315 -0.01 -0.34 8.86
N ASP A 316 1.26 -0.37 8.49
CA ASP A 316 1.82 0.48 7.44
C ASP A 316 1.31 0.04 6.05
N LEU A 317 1.12 -1.26 5.81
CA LEU A 317 0.41 -1.77 4.63
C LEU A 317 -1.05 -1.31 4.60
N ILE A 318 -1.74 -1.31 5.74
CA ILE A 318 -3.13 -0.82 5.86
C ILE A 318 -3.19 0.68 5.57
N LYS A 319 -2.26 1.48 6.11
CA LYS A 319 -2.16 2.92 5.87
C LYS A 319 -1.80 3.27 4.43
N HIS A 320 -1.03 2.41 3.75
CA HIS A 320 -0.75 2.57 2.33
C HIS A 320 -2.02 2.49 1.48
N GLY A 321 -3.02 1.69 1.90
CA GLY A 321 -4.36 1.73 1.33
C GLY A 321 -4.53 1.06 -0.03
N ASP A 322 -3.57 0.24 -0.48
CA ASP A 322 -3.68 -0.49 -1.74
C ASP A 322 -4.52 -1.79 -1.55
N PRO A 323 -5.71 -1.89 -2.18
CA PRO A 323 -6.60 -3.04 -2.04
C PRO A 323 -6.02 -4.34 -2.63
N LYS A 324 -5.09 -4.26 -3.59
CA LYS A 324 -4.46 -5.43 -4.20
C LYS A 324 -3.37 -5.98 -3.30
N ILE A 325 -2.52 -5.12 -2.73
CA ILE A 325 -1.40 -5.54 -1.87
C ILE A 325 -1.92 -6.15 -0.55
N ILE A 326 -2.97 -5.58 0.07
CA ILE A 326 -3.53 -6.14 1.30
C ILE A 326 -4.19 -7.52 1.08
N CYS A 327 -4.60 -7.82 -0.15
CA CYS A 327 -5.13 -9.13 -0.55
C CYS A 327 -4.04 -10.17 -0.83
N HIS A 328 -2.76 -9.79 -0.75
CA HIS A 328 -1.65 -10.73 -0.91
C HIS A 328 -1.72 -11.85 0.16
N PRO A 329 -1.49 -13.13 -0.20
CA PRO A 329 -1.65 -14.26 0.71
C PRO A 329 -0.91 -14.11 2.06
N THR A 330 0.32 -13.58 2.07
CA THR A 330 1.08 -13.31 3.30
C THR A 330 0.38 -12.30 4.23
N ALA A 331 -0.07 -11.16 3.70
CA ALA A 331 -0.76 -10.13 4.48
C ALA A 331 -2.13 -10.64 4.98
N VAL A 332 -2.84 -11.36 4.11
CA VAL A 332 -4.10 -12.06 4.41
C VAL A 332 -3.93 -13.04 5.55
N PHE A 333 -2.93 -13.91 5.47
CA PHE A 333 -2.66 -14.93 6.48
C PHE A 333 -2.29 -14.30 7.82
N GLN A 334 -1.42 -13.28 7.83
CA GLN A 334 -1.06 -12.55 9.05
C GLN A 334 -2.29 -11.91 9.71
N ALA A 335 -3.11 -11.18 8.93
CA ALA A 335 -4.31 -10.53 9.45
C ALA A 335 -5.34 -11.53 9.97
N ASP A 336 -5.57 -12.63 9.23
CA ASP A 336 -6.54 -13.66 9.61
C ASP A 336 -6.07 -14.46 10.84
N LEU A 337 -4.76 -14.69 11.00
CA LEU A 337 -4.17 -15.31 12.18
C LEU A 337 -4.35 -14.45 13.43
N LEU A 338 -4.07 -13.14 13.34
CA LEU A 338 -4.32 -12.18 14.42
C LEU A 338 -5.81 -12.06 14.75
N TRP A 339 -6.67 -12.06 13.73
CA TRP A 339 -8.11 -12.01 13.92
C TRP A 339 -8.60 -13.25 14.68
N ALA A 340 -8.34 -14.44 14.14
CA ALA A 340 -8.93 -15.68 14.63
C ALA A 340 -8.46 -16.04 16.05
N ARG A 341 -7.18 -15.84 16.37
CA ARG A 341 -6.61 -16.28 17.66
C ARG A 341 -6.64 -15.21 18.75
N LEU A 342 -6.64 -13.94 18.38
CA LEU A 342 -6.47 -12.83 19.34
C LEU A 342 -7.62 -11.84 19.35
N CYS A 343 -7.99 -11.28 18.20
CA CYS A 343 -8.80 -10.07 18.14
C CYS A 343 -10.31 -10.32 18.07
N CYS A 344 -10.74 -11.45 17.46
CA CYS A 344 -12.16 -11.73 17.20
C CYS A 344 -13.00 -11.71 18.47
N LEU A 345 -12.56 -12.42 19.53
CA LEU A 345 -13.35 -12.52 20.77
C LEU A 345 -13.45 -11.18 21.52
N PRO A 346 -12.35 -10.45 21.84
CA PRO A 346 -12.45 -9.13 22.47
C PRO A 346 -13.36 -8.18 21.68
N TRP A 347 -13.19 -8.14 20.35
CA TRP A 347 -14.04 -7.32 19.49
C TRP A 347 -15.51 -7.76 19.55
N ALA A 348 -15.80 -9.06 19.45
CA ALA A 348 -17.15 -9.58 19.50
C ALA A 348 -17.83 -9.29 20.84
N VAL A 349 -17.09 -9.33 21.96
CA VAL A 349 -17.61 -8.95 23.28
C VAL A 349 -18.01 -7.47 23.32
N THR A 350 -17.21 -6.57 22.73
CA THR A 350 -17.59 -5.14 22.66
C THR A 350 -18.87 -4.92 21.84
N LYS A 351 -19.07 -5.71 20.77
CA LYS A 351 -20.29 -5.63 19.95
C LYS A 351 -21.48 -6.36 20.56
N LEU A 352 -21.26 -7.39 21.37
CA LEU A 352 -22.32 -8.08 22.10
C LEU A 352 -23.02 -7.13 23.08
N TRP A 353 -22.27 -6.29 23.78
CA TRP A 353 -22.84 -5.25 24.64
C TRP A 353 -23.77 -4.29 23.87
N PHE A 354 -23.37 -3.92 22.65
CA PHE A 354 -24.21 -3.13 21.76
C PHE A 354 -25.49 -3.89 21.36
N CYS A 355 -25.40 -5.19 21.04
CA CYS A 355 -26.57 -6.01 20.74
C CYS A 355 -27.55 -6.11 21.93
N VAL A 356 -27.03 -6.24 23.15
CA VAL A 356 -27.85 -6.21 24.38
C VAL A 356 -28.57 -4.88 24.50
N THR A 357 -27.88 -3.76 24.23
CA THR A 357 -28.47 -2.42 24.25
C THR A 357 -29.58 -2.27 23.20
N LEU A 358 -29.36 -2.76 21.98
CA LEU A 358 -30.38 -2.80 20.93
C LEU A 358 -31.61 -3.63 21.36
N MET A 359 -31.40 -4.82 21.95
CA MET A 359 -32.52 -5.65 22.43
C MET A 359 -33.28 -4.97 23.57
N LEU A 360 -32.58 -4.30 24.49
CA LEU A 360 -33.22 -3.48 25.52
C LEU A 360 -34.05 -2.35 24.91
N PHE A 361 -33.55 -1.69 23.86
CA PHE A 361 -34.27 -0.64 23.15
C PHE A 361 -35.54 -1.16 22.46
N VAL A 362 -35.44 -2.32 21.80
CA VAL A 362 -36.61 -3.00 21.20
C VAL A 362 -37.67 -3.31 22.26
N ILE A 363 -37.26 -3.87 23.41
CA ILE A 363 -38.20 -4.20 24.49
C ILE A 363 -38.82 -2.93 25.11
N ALA A 364 -38.03 -1.86 25.28
CA ALA A 364 -38.49 -0.60 25.86
C ALA A 364 -39.51 0.16 24.98
N GLU A 365 -39.45 -0.01 23.66
CA GLU A 365 -40.28 0.73 22.70
C GLU A 365 -41.43 -0.10 22.11
N GLN A 366 -41.54 -1.38 22.45
CA GLN A 366 -42.60 -2.25 21.93
C GLN A 366 -43.95 -1.95 22.61
N LYS A 367 -44.84 -1.23 21.91
CA LYS A 367 -46.19 -0.88 22.38
C LYS A 367 -47.05 -2.08 22.81
N GLY A 368 -46.81 -3.27 22.27
CA GLY A 368 -47.56 -4.49 22.61
C GLY A 368 -47.33 -5.00 24.05
N ILE A 369 -46.35 -4.46 24.77
CA ILE A 369 -46.02 -4.82 26.15
C ILE A 369 -46.74 -3.89 27.16
N LEU A 370 -47.34 -2.77 26.72
CA LEU A 370 -48.10 -1.90 27.62
C LEU A 370 -49.49 -2.48 27.89
N SER A 371 -49.64 -3.15 29.03
CA SER A 371 -50.96 -3.45 29.57
C SER A 371 -51.72 -2.17 29.93
N LEU A 372 -53.04 -2.20 29.78
CA LEU A 372 -53.95 -1.15 30.27
C LEU A 372 -53.90 -1.00 31.81
N ASP A 373 -53.51 -2.06 32.52
CA ASP A 373 -53.38 -2.02 33.98
C ASP A 373 -52.15 -1.20 34.41
N VAL A 374 -52.41 -0.18 35.23
CA VAL A 374 -51.42 0.78 35.77
C VAL A 374 -50.41 0.10 36.69
N ARG A 375 -50.78 -1.02 37.32
CA ARG A 375 -49.92 -1.76 38.27
C ARG A 375 -49.23 -2.99 37.69
N SER A 376 -49.29 -3.19 36.38
CA SER A 376 -48.72 -4.39 35.80
C SER A 376 -47.19 -4.43 35.92
N GLN A 377 -46.65 -5.64 36.10
CA GLN A 377 -45.21 -5.89 36.06
C GLN A 377 -44.58 -5.51 34.71
N GLN A 378 -45.37 -5.49 33.64
CA GLN A 378 -44.92 -5.15 32.29
C GLN A 378 -44.52 -3.67 32.18
N ARG A 379 -45.28 -2.75 32.80
CA ARG A 379 -44.94 -1.31 32.82
C ARG A 379 -43.65 -1.04 33.59
N PHE A 380 -43.47 -1.68 34.75
CA PHE A 380 -42.22 -1.58 35.51
C PHE A 380 -41.02 -2.07 34.70
N THR A 381 -41.20 -3.15 33.94
CA THR A 381 -40.16 -3.68 33.06
C THR A 381 -39.78 -2.66 31.99
N VAL A 382 -40.75 -2.04 31.32
CA VAL A 382 -40.50 -1.01 30.30
C VAL A 382 -39.77 0.20 30.89
N ILE A 383 -40.21 0.72 32.03
CA ILE A 383 -39.55 1.86 32.71
C ILE A 383 -38.13 1.51 33.12
N ALA A 384 -37.92 0.30 33.68
CA ALA A 384 -36.58 -0.16 34.03
C ALA A 384 -35.68 -0.29 32.80
N CYS A 385 -36.19 -0.82 31.68
CA CYS A 385 -35.47 -0.88 30.42
C CYS A 385 -35.11 0.51 29.89
N ARG A 386 -36.04 1.48 29.90
CA ARG A 386 -35.77 2.88 29.51
C ARG A 386 -34.73 3.54 30.39
N ALA A 387 -34.85 3.41 31.72
CA ALA A 387 -33.86 3.92 32.66
C ALA A 387 -32.47 3.32 32.39
N CYS A 388 -32.38 2.01 32.19
CA CYS A 388 -31.15 1.33 31.79
C CYS A 388 -30.59 1.87 30.46
N LEU A 389 -31.43 2.11 29.45
CA LEU A 389 -30.99 2.66 28.16
C LEU A 389 -30.41 4.07 28.30
N TYR A 390 -31.07 4.94 29.07
CA TYR A 390 -30.57 6.30 29.28
C TYR A 390 -29.28 6.32 30.11
N VAL A 391 -29.17 5.47 31.14
CA VAL A 391 -27.96 5.41 31.97
C VAL A 391 -26.80 4.79 31.18
N PHE A 392 -27.01 3.63 30.56
CA PHE A 392 -25.92 2.87 29.94
C PHE A 392 -25.65 3.30 28.50
N SER A 393 -26.67 3.40 27.63
CA SER A 393 -26.46 3.75 26.22
C SER A 393 -26.16 5.23 26.04
N LEU A 394 -27.05 6.11 26.52
CA LEU A 394 -26.88 7.56 26.40
C LEU A 394 -25.66 8.02 27.21
N GLY A 395 -25.48 7.51 28.43
CA GLY A 395 -24.29 7.78 29.24
C GLY A 395 -22.98 7.37 28.55
N GLN A 396 -22.91 6.17 27.97
CA GLN A 396 -21.71 5.71 27.25
C GLN A 396 -21.40 6.56 26.01
N LEU A 397 -22.40 6.85 25.18
CA LEU A 397 -22.24 7.68 23.98
C LEU A 397 -21.81 9.10 24.33
N TRP A 398 -22.40 9.67 25.39
CA TRP A 398 -22.03 10.99 25.89
C TRP A 398 -20.57 11.04 26.33
N VAL A 399 -20.13 10.09 27.17
CA VAL A 399 -18.74 10.03 27.64
C VAL A 399 -17.77 9.83 26.47
N LYS A 400 -18.07 8.90 25.55
CA LYS A 400 -17.24 8.64 24.36
C LYS A 400 -17.00 9.93 23.56
N HIS A 401 -18.08 10.59 23.15
CA HIS A 401 -17.98 11.76 22.27
C HIS A 401 -17.50 13.01 23.00
N ALA A 402 -17.79 13.17 24.31
CA ALA A 402 -17.21 14.24 25.11
C ALA A 402 -15.67 14.13 25.18
N VAL A 403 -15.15 12.92 25.43
CA VAL A 403 -13.70 12.68 25.48
C VAL A 403 -13.04 12.86 24.10
N GLN A 404 -13.65 12.34 23.03
CA GLN A 404 -13.13 12.50 21.66
C GLN A 404 -13.15 13.97 21.21
N THR A 405 -14.24 14.70 21.48
CA THR A 405 -14.36 16.13 21.18
C THR A 405 -13.31 16.92 21.94
N TYR A 406 -13.14 16.65 23.25
CA TYR A 406 -12.10 17.30 24.05
C TYR A 406 -10.69 17.05 23.48
N LYS A 407 -10.36 15.81 23.10
CA LYS A 407 -9.08 15.47 22.48
C LYS A 407 -8.88 16.19 21.15
N ALA A 408 -9.90 16.24 20.28
CA ALA A 408 -9.82 16.88 18.98
C ALA A 408 -9.67 18.41 19.08
N VAL A 409 -10.39 19.05 20.01
CA VAL A 409 -10.27 20.49 20.29
C VAL A 409 -8.88 20.80 20.85
N ARG A 410 -8.37 19.99 21.79
CA ARG A 410 -7.02 20.15 22.34
C ARG A 410 -5.93 20.00 21.27
N ALA A 411 -6.12 19.07 20.33
CA ALA A 411 -5.22 18.86 19.19
C ALA A 411 -5.39 19.86 18.05
N ARG A 412 -6.33 20.83 18.15
CA ARG A 412 -6.71 21.79 17.09
C ARG A 412 -7.11 21.11 15.77
N GLN A 413 -7.64 19.89 15.83
CA GLN A 413 -8.10 19.12 14.68
C GLN A 413 -9.59 19.41 14.40
N THR A 414 -9.91 20.66 14.06
CA THR A 414 -11.28 21.07 13.70
C THR A 414 -11.36 21.46 12.23
N ARG A 415 -12.34 20.94 11.51
CA ARG A 415 -12.64 21.35 10.12
C ARG A 415 -13.79 22.35 10.12
N ARG A 416 -13.73 23.33 9.22
CA ARG A 416 -14.84 24.27 9.00
C ARG A 416 -15.95 23.53 8.27
N PHE A 417 -17.08 23.36 8.95
CA PHE A 417 -18.30 22.81 8.37
C PHE A 417 -19.30 23.95 8.24
N ILE A 418 -19.62 24.31 7.00
CA ILE A 418 -20.57 25.34 6.58
C ILE A 418 -20.50 26.67 7.36
N TRP A 419 -19.89 27.66 6.70
CA TRP A 419 -19.77 29.11 6.99
C TRP A 419 -19.37 29.62 8.39
N ARG A 420 -19.60 28.93 9.53
CA ARG A 420 -19.13 29.40 10.85
C ARG A 420 -18.90 28.32 11.92
N PHE A 421 -19.35 27.08 11.73
CA PHE A 421 -19.19 26.03 12.74
C PHE A 421 -17.90 25.22 12.54
N HIS A 422 -17.10 25.11 13.60
CA HIS A 422 -15.91 24.27 13.62
C HIS A 422 -16.30 22.92 14.22
N LEU A 423 -16.39 21.89 13.37
CA LEU A 423 -16.68 20.53 13.78
C LEU A 423 -15.37 19.75 13.96
N PRO A 424 -15.24 18.93 15.02
CA PRO A 424 -14.13 18.00 15.18
C PRO A 424 -13.94 17.14 13.93
N SER A 425 -12.71 16.98 13.46
CA SER A 425 -12.43 16.24 12.22
C SER A 425 -12.84 14.77 12.28
N TYR A 426 -12.86 14.17 13.47
CA TYR A 426 -13.20 12.76 13.65
C TYR A 426 -14.66 12.44 13.24
N LEU A 427 -15.58 13.39 13.41
CA LEU A 427 -17.00 13.21 13.05
C LEU A 427 -17.24 13.11 11.55
N LEU A 428 -16.37 13.75 10.75
CA LEU A 428 -16.46 13.74 9.29
C LEU A 428 -15.63 12.61 8.67
N GLN A 429 -14.81 11.92 9.47
CA GLN A 429 -13.91 10.87 8.98
C GLN A 429 -14.60 9.51 8.89
N SER A 430 -15.58 9.22 9.75
CA SER A 430 -16.33 7.96 9.76
C SER A 430 -17.84 8.22 9.84
N GLY A 431 -18.60 7.62 8.91
CA GLY A 431 -20.07 7.69 8.93
C GLY A 431 -20.69 7.07 10.18
N GLN A 432 -19.98 6.14 10.82
CA GLN A 432 -20.38 5.55 12.09
C GLN A 432 -20.41 6.59 13.21
N GLU A 433 -19.32 7.33 13.41
CA GLU A 433 -19.21 8.34 14.48
C GLU A 433 -20.28 9.43 14.31
N MET A 434 -20.59 9.80 13.06
CA MET A 434 -21.70 10.70 12.76
C MET A 434 -23.06 10.09 13.15
N THR A 435 -23.29 8.82 12.82
CA THR A 435 -24.54 8.11 13.16
C THR A 435 -24.71 7.99 14.67
N GLU A 436 -23.64 7.69 15.41
CA GLU A 436 -23.65 7.63 16.87
C GLU A 436 -23.95 8.99 17.52
N VAL A 437 -23.44 10.11 16.96
CA VAL A 437 -23.79 11.45 17.43
C VAL A 437 -25.24 11.81 17.12
N ILE A 438 -25.76 11.45 15.94
CA ILE A 438 -27.18 11.66 15.63
C ILE A 438 -28.05 10.85 16.60
N LEU A 439 -27.67 9.59 16.86
CA LEU A 439 -28.34 8.74 17.85
C LEU A 439 -28.29 9.38 19.24
N LEU A 440 -27.14 9.90 19.67
CA LEU A 440 -26.99 10.61 20.94
C LEU A 440 -27.98 11.78 21.05
N LEU A 441 -28.07 12.63 20.02
CA LEU A 441 -28.98 13.78 20.00
C LEU A 441 -30.44 13.35 20.04
N LEU A 442 -30.81 12.28 19.33
CA LEU A 442 -32.16 11.74 19.34
C LEU A 442 -32.52 11.13 20.70
N LEU A 443 -31.59 10.43 21.36
CA LEU A 443 -31.80 9.89 22.71
C LEU A 443 -31.95 11.00 23.76
N ILE A 444 -31.22 12.11 23.63
CA ILE A 444 -31.42 13.30 24.47
C ILE A 444 -32.81 13.89 24.23
N CYS A 445 -33.23 14.00 22.97
CA CYS A 445 -34.56 14.50 22.63
C CYS A 445 -35.67 13.58 23.18
N MET A 446 -35.48 12.26 23.10
CA MET A 446 -36.39 11.27 23.72
C MET A 446 -36.45 11.42 25.23
N LEU A 447 -35.30 11.55 25.92
CA LEU A 447 -35.24 11.77 27.36
C LEU A 447 -35.97 13.06 27.77
N CYS A 448 -35.78 14.15 27.01
CA CYS A 448 -36.50 15.41 27.24
C CYS A 448 -38.01 15.30 27.02
N CYS A 449 -38.45 14.38 26.15
CA CYS A 449 -39.86 14.11 25.86
C CYS A 449 -40.43 12.94 26.69
N GLU A 450 -39.69 12.38 27.65
CA GLU A 450 -40.08 11.17 28.35
C GLU A 450 -41.37 11.39 29.18
N PRO A 451 -42.48 10.70 28.85
CA PRO A 451 -43.77 10.96 29.51
C PRO A 451 -43.72 10.69 31.02
N VAL A 452 -42.95 9.70 31.45
CA VAL A 452 -42.82 9.35 32.89
C VAL A 452 -42.22 10.50 33.70
N LEU A 453 -41.19 11.18 33.18
CA LEU A 453 -40.54 12.30 33.87
C LEU A 453 -41.47 13.50 34.01
N HIS A 454 -42.30 13.76 32.99
CA HIS A 454 -43.26 14.86 33.00
C HIS A 454 -44.50 14.56 33.86
N CYS A 455 -44.98 13.31 33.89
CA CYS A 455 -46.11 12.91 34.72
C CYS A 455 -45.76 12.78 36.22
N LEU A 456 -44.49 12.47 36.56
CA LEU A 456 -44.00 12.38 37.94
C LEU A 456 -44.24 13.65 38.77
N GLY A 457 -44.27 14.82 38.14
CA GLY A 457 -44.54 16.10 38.81
C GLY A 457 -46.02 16.45 38.97
N ALA A 458 -46.93 15.75 38.27
CA ALA A 458 -48.32 16.17 38.11
C ALA A 458 -49.34 15.27 38.83
N SER A 459 -49.06 13.97 38.99
CA SER A 459 -50.00 13.03 39.64
C SER A 459 -49.30 12.08 40.62
N ASN A 460 -49.99 11.76 41.72
CA ASN A 460 -49.56 10.73 42.69
C ASN A 460 -49.69 9.29 42.16
N ASP A 461 -50.18 9.11 40.92
CA ASP A 461 -50.15 7.83 40.22
C ASP A 461 -48.87 7.76 39.39
N TRP A 462 -47.89 7.00 39.88
CA TRP A 462 -46.49 7.03 39.41
C TRP A 462 -46.27 6.44 38.01
N LEU A 463 -47.33 6.12 37.23
CA LEU A 463 -47.25 5.28 36.04
C LEU A 463 -48.36 5.52 34.97
N THR A 464 -48.85 6.75 34.81
CA THR A 464 -49.83 7.07 33.75
C THR A 464 -49.15 7.64 32.50
N ASP A 465 -49.48 7.07 31.32
CA ASP A 465 -48.98 7.55 30.01
C ASP A 465 -49.59 8.90 29.60
N CYS A 466 -50.71 9.27 30.24
CA CYS A 466 -51.36 10.56 30.16
C CYS A 466 -51.78 10.96 31.58
N CYS A 467 -51.28 12.09 32.09
CA CYS A 467 -51.74 12.69 33.34
C CYS A 467 -52.95 13.61 33.11
N GLU A 468 -53.70 13.88 34.18
CA GLU A 468 -55.01 14.55 34.17
C GLU A 468 -54.97 16.02 33.67
N TYR A 469 -53.78 16.61 33.52
CA TYR A 469 -53.57 18.03 33.18
C TYR A 469 -53.27 18.34 31.69
N GLY A 470 -53.78 17.53 30.75
CA GLY A 470 -54.15 18.05 29.43
C GLY A 470 -53.68 17.29 28.19
N GLU A 471 -54.38 17.56 27.08
CA GLU A 471 -54.11 17.07 25.71
C GLU A 471 -52.64 17.20 25.29
N TRP A 472 -51.94 18.20 25.84
CA TRP A 472 -50.52 18.44 25.57
C TRP A 472 -49.63 17.24 25.95
N TYR A 473 -49.85 16.63 27.12
CA TYR A 473 -49.06 15.48 27.58
C TYR A 473 -49.36 14.21 26.76
N CYS A 474 -50.61 14.02 26.32
CA CYS A 474 -50.96 12.92 25.42
C CYS A 474 -50.36 13.11 24.01
N ASN A 475 -50.30 14.35 23.51
CA ASN A 475 -49.60 14.67 22.26
C ASN A 475 -48.08 14.47 22.37
N LEU A 476 -47.51 14.64 23.57
CA LEU A 476 -46.09 14.37 23.82
C LEU A 476 -45.77 12.87 23.66
N ASN A 477 -46.62 11.97 24.17
CA ASN A 477 -46.45 10.52 23.97
C ASN A 477 -46.52 10.14 22.48
N TYR A 478 -47.43 10.76 21.71
CA TYR A 478 -47.49 10.55 20.26
C TYR A 478 -46.19 10.99 19.55
N THR A 479 -45.66 12.15 19.96
CA THR A 479 -44.40 12.68 19.44
C THR A 479 -43.21 11.81 19.82
N TYR A 480 -43.14 11.34 21.07
CA TYR A 480 -42.12 10.41 21.57
C TYR A 480 -42.09 9.13 20.74
N ASN A 481 -43.26 8.50 20.50
CA ASN A 481 -43.34 7.27 19.73
C ASN A 481 -42.89 7.44 18.26
N ARG A 482 -43.23 8.57 17.64
CA ARG A 482 -42.75 8.91 16.29
C ARG A 482 -41.23 9.14 16.28
N LEU A 483 -40.72 9.80 17.31
CA LEU A 483 -39.30 10.08 17.47
C LEU A 483 -38.50 8.79 17.70
N ALA A 484 -39.01 7.85 18.51
CA ALA A 484 -38.38 6.57 18.85
C ALA A 484 -38.11 5.68 17.64
N ALA A 485 -38.89 5.83 16.56
CA ALA A 485 -38.66 5.12 15.30
C ALA A 485 -37.29 5.44 14.67
N PHE A 486 -36.78 6.67 14.85
CA PHE A 486 -35.49 7.05 14.27
C PHE A 486 -34.31 6.39 15.00
N PRO A 487 -34.16 6.46 16.34
CA PRO A 487 -33.17 5.69 17.06
C PRO A 487 -33.26 4.18 16.81
N MET A 488 -34.47 3.62 16.70
CA MET A 488 -34.65 2.21 16.35
C MET A 488 -33.91 1.86 15.06
N LEU A 489 -34.16 2.64 13.99
CA LEU A 489 -33.50 2.46 12.71
C LEU A 489 -31.99 2.65 12.82
N LEU A 490 -31.53 3.69 13.54
CA LEU A 490 -30.10 3.97 13.71
C LEU A 490 -29.38 2.86 14.49
N TYR A 491 -30.00 2.28 15.52
CA TYR A 491 -29.42 1.13 16.23
C TYR A 491 -29.25 -0.08 15.30
N PHE A 492 -30.22 -0.36 14.42
CA PHE A 492 -30.07 -1.42 13.42
C PHE A 492 -29.01 -1.11 12.35
N LEU A 493 -28.88 0.16 11.94
CA LEU A 493 -27.82 0.58 11.03
C LEU A 493 -26.44 0.41 11.68
N LEU A 494 -26.27 0.80 12.94
CA LEU A 494 -25.04 0.56 13.71
C LEU A 494 -24.80 -0.93 13.95
N ALA A 495 -25.85 -1.74 14.13
CA ALA A 495 -25.74 -3.19 14.24
C ALA A 495 -25.18 -3.85 12.97
N SER A 496 -25.28 -3.17 11.81
CA SER A 496 -24.68 -3.65 10.56
C SER A 496 -23.17 -3.82 10.66
N GLU A 497 -22.47 -3.20 11.61
CA GLU A 497 -21.03 -3.41 11.83
C GLU A 497 -20.66 -4.85 12.20
N LEU A 498 -21.64 -5.64 12.67
CA LEU A 498 -21.47 -7.08 12.87
C LEU A 498 -21.05 -7.80 11.59
N VAL A 499 -21.30 -7.22 10.41
CA VAL A 499 -20.80 -7.76 9.12
C VAL A 499 -19.28 -7.91 9.10
N HIS A 500 -18.53 -7.10 9.87
CA HIS A 500 -17.07 -7.21 9.93
C HIS A 500 -16.57 -8.48 10.65
N LEU A 501 -17.44 -9.25 11.31
CA LEU A 501 -17.10 -10.59 11.81
C LEU A 501 -16.60 -11.50 10.69
N ASN A 502 -17.24 -11.39 9.52
CA ASN A 502 -16.93 -12.20 8.36
C ASN A 502 -16.51 -11.31 7.19
N VAL A 503 -15.32 -11.56 6.63
CA VAL A 503 -14.81 -10.78 5.51
C VAL A 503 -15.80 -10.77 4.33
N GLN A 504 -16.50 -11.87 4.05
CA GLN A 504 -17.45 -11.95 2.94
C GLN A 504 -18.66 -11.02 3.13
N LEU A 505 -19.21 -10.96 4.35
CA LEU A 505 -20.29 -10.02 4.67
C LEU A 505 -19.79 -8.58 4.63
N SER A 506 -18.56 -8.34 5.08
CA SER A 506 -17.91 -7.04 4.96
C SER A 506 -17.70 -6.63 3.49
N VAL A 507 -17.31 -7.57 2.60
CA VAL A 507 -17.21 -7.29 1.15
C VAL A 507 -18.57 -6.87 0.62
N PHE A 508 -19.62 -7.61 0.95
CA PHE A 508 -20.99 -7.27 0.52
C PHE A 508 -21.42 -5.88 1.00
N SER A 509 -21.17 -5.54 2.27
CA SER A 509 -21.46 -4.20 2.81
C SER A 509 -20.71 -3.08 2.07
N VAL A 510 -19.42 -3.28 1.76
CA VAL A 510 -18.62 -2.32 0.98
C VAL A 510 -19.17 -2.17 -0.44
N ILE A 511 -19.62 -3.25 -1.07
CA ILE A 511 -20.27 -3.22 -2.38
C ILE A 511 -21.57 -2.43 -2.31
N CYS A 512 -22.44 -2.69 -1.33
CA CYS A 512 -23.68 -1.93 -1.14
C CYS A 512 -23.41 -0.43 -0.94
N ALA A 513 -22.39 -0.07 -0.14
CA ALA A 513 -22.00 1.32 0.06
C ALA A 513 -21.46 1.97 -1.22
N SER A 514 -20.70 1.22 -2.04
CA SER A 514 -20.13 1.71 -3.30
C SER A 514 -21.21 1.90 -4.37
N LEU A 515 -22.20 1.01 -4.44
CA LEU A 515 -23.32 1.07 -5.38
C LEU A 515 -24.42 2.05 -4.92
N TRP A 516 -24.34 2.60 -3.70
CA TRP A 516 -25.36 3.48 -3.14
C TRP A 516 -25.64 4.70 -4.03
N TRP A 517 -24.59 5.32 -4.58
CA TRP A 517 -24.77 6.50 -5.43
C TRP A 517 -25.45 6.17 -6.77
N GLU A 518 -25.10 5.02 -7.36
CA GLU A 518 -25.78 4.54 -8.57
C GLU A 518 -27.25 4.28 -8.28
N PHE A 519 -27.56 3.63 -7.16
CA PHE A 519 -28.94 3.42 -6.71
C PHE A 519 -29.70 4.74 -6.50
N VAL A 520 -29.09 5.74 -5.85
CA VAL A 520 -29.71 7.06 -5.66
C VAL A 520 -30.01 7.75 -7.00
N LEU A 521 -29.12 7.66 -7.98
CA LEU A 521 -29.37 8.18 -9.32
C LEU A 521 -30.56 7.47 -9.99
N TYR A 522 -30.67 6.15 -9.83
CA TYR A 522 -31.83 5.39 -10.31
C TYR A 522 -33.14 5.80 -9.64
N VAL A 523 -33.11 6.00 -8.32
CA VAL A 523 -34.27 6.53 -7.58
C VAL A 523 -34.63 7.93 -8.07
N ALA A 524 -33.66 8.80 -8.36
CA ALA A 524 -33.93 10.12 -8.92
C ALA A 524 -34.58 10.05 -10.32
N VAL A 525 -34.12 9.14 -11.18
CA VAL A 525 -34.76 8.86 -12.48
C VAL A 525 -36.18 8.33 -12.30
N LEU A 526 -36.40 7.42 -11.35
CA LEU A 526 -37.74 6.93 -11.01
C LEU A 526 -38.66 8.06 -10.55
N LEU A 527 -38.22 8.89 -9.60
CA LEU A 527 -39.01 10.01 -9.09
C LEU A 527 -39.35 11.00 -10.21
N PHE A 528 -38.39 11.31 -11.09
CA PHE A 528 -38.64 12.15 -12.25
C PHE A 528 -39.67 11.52 -13.20
N PHE A 529 -39.52 10.24 -13.52
CA PHE A 529 -40.42 9.52 -14.44
C PHE A 529 -41.82 9.37 -13.85
N ALA A 530 -41.93 9.00 -12.58
CA ALA A 530 -43.20 8.94 -11.85
C ALA A 530 -43.88 10.30 -11.79
N ALA A 531 -43.14 11.40 -11.53
CA ALA A 531 -43.69 12.75 -11.53
C ALA A 531 -44.18 13.18 -12.92
N ALA A 532 -43.42 12.87 -13.98
CA ALA A 532 -43.80 13.16 -15.35
C ALA A 532 -45.11 12.44 -15.74
N PHE A 533 -45.20 11.13 -15.51
CA PHE A 533 -46.40 10.36 -15.82
C PHE A 533 -47.58 10.71 -14.92
N ALA A 534 -47.35 10.95 -13.62
CA ALA A 534 -48.39 11.41 -12.69
C ALA A 534 -48.96 12.76 -13.13
N SER A 535 -48.12 13.69 -13.59
CA SER A 535 -48.58 14.99 -14.10
C SER A 535 -49.40 14.86 -15.40
N ALA A 536 -49.03 13.92 -16.28
CA ALA A 536 -49.78 13.66 -17.50
C ALA A 536 -51.15 13.04 -17.20
N VAL A 537 -51.20 12.08 -16.27
CA VAL A 537 -52.45 11.41 -15.86
C VAL A 537 -53.37 12.34 -15.08
N ALA A 538 -52.83 13.19 -14.20
CA ALA A 538 -53.62 14.16 -13.42
C ALA A 538 -54.28 15.25 -14.30
N CYS A 539 -53.80 15.46 -15.53
CA CYS A 539 -54.40 16.39 -16.49
C CYS A 539 -55.57 15.77 -17.28
N LEU A 540 -55.82 14.47 -17.18
CA LEU A 540 -56.96 13.85 -17.86
C LEU A 540 -58.28 14.34 -17.23
N PRO A 541 -59.29 14.66 -18.06
CA PRO A 541 -60.60 15.08 -17.54
C PRO A 541 -61.26 13.94 -16.79
N ASN A 542 -61.89 14.20 -15.65
CA ASN A 542 -62.65 13.19 -14.91
C ASN A 542 -64.05 13.10 -15.53
N LEU A 543 -64.26 12.18 -16.48
CA LEU A 543 -65.54 12.03 -17.18
C LEU A 543 -66.55 11.12 -16.46
N ASP A 544 -66.07 10.24 -15.57
CA ASP A 544 -66.89 9.26 -14.84
C ASP A 544 -67.22 9.71 -13.39
N GLY A 545 -68.31 9.18 -12.83
CA GLY A 545 -68.88 9.55 -11.52
C GLY A 545 -67.94 9.36 -10.31
N ASP A 546 -68.46 9.66 -9.11
CA ASP A 546 -67.68 9.75 -7.87
C ASP A 546 -66.87 8.48 -7.48
N ASP A 547 -67.21 7.32 -8.03
CA ASP A 547 -66.51 6.03 -7.81
C ASP A 547 -65.48 5.68 -8.89
N SER A 548 -65.13 6.61 -9.80
CA SER A 548 -64.15 6.36 -10.85
C SER A 548 -62.73 6.16 -10.29
N VAL A 549 -61.99 5.22 -10.89
CA VAL A 549 -60.59 4.91 -10.52
C VAL A 549 -59.70 6.16 -10.59
N GLN A 550 -59.99 7.06 -11.52
CA GLN A 550 -59.28 8.33 -11.69
C GLN A 550 -59.46 9.25 -10.48
N LYS A 551 -60.67 9.32 -9.90
CA LYS A 551 -60.93 10.11 -8.69
C LYS A 551 -60.40 9.45 -7.41
N ARG A 552 -60.23 8.13 -7.39
CA ARG A 552 -59.67 7.41 -6.24
C ARG A 552 -58.14 7.49 -6.19
N ASP A 553 -57.49 7.11 -7.28
CA ASP A 553 -56.05 6.83 -7.30
C ASP A 553 -55.23 7.94 -7.98
N PHE A 554 -55.87 8.77 -8.81
CA PHE A 554 -55.20 9.79 -9.63
C PHE A 554 -55.75 11.21 -9.40
N PHE A 555 -56.42 11.43 -8.27
CA PHE A 555 -56.98 12.74 -7.92
C PHE A 555 -55.89 13.72 -7.52
N GLY A 556 -55.47 14.52 -8.50
CA GLY A 556 -54.39 15.48 -8.35
C GLY A 556 -53.00 14.85 -8.39
N LEU A 557 -51.98 15.71 -8.42
CA LEU A 557 -50.59 15.30 -8.63
C LEU A 557 -50.07 14.38 -7.51
N GLY A 558 -50.43 14.64 -6.26
CA GLY A 558 -49.94 13.87 -5.11
C GLY A 558 -50.40 12.42 -5.11
N ALA A 559 -51.71 12.19 -5.24
CA ALA A 559 -52.28 10.84 -5.31
C ALA A 559 -51.81 10.10 -6.57
N ALA A 560 -51.78 10.77 -7.72
CA ALA A 560 -51.28 10.19 -8.96
C ALA A 560 -49.80 9.79 -8.85
N PHE A 561 -48.97 10.59 -8.19
CA PHE A 561 -47.56 10.29 -7.96
C PHE A 561 -47.37 9.10 -7.01
N GLU A 562 -48.12 9.04 -5.92
CA GLU A 562 -48.11 7.91 -4.98
C GLU A 562 -48.53 6.61 -5.69
N SER A 563 -49.62 6.65 -6.47
CA SER A 563 -50.09 5.52 -7.27
C SER A 563 -49.06 5.06 -8.29
N MET A 564 -48.38 5.98 -8.99
CA MET A 564 -47.31 5.66 -9.94
C MET A 564 -46.09 5.04 -9.25
N LEU A 565 -45.72 5.50 -8.06
CA LEU A 565 -44.66 4.89 -7.26
C LEU A 565 -45.06 3.49 -6.77
N SER A 566 -46.29 3.32 -6.30
CA SER A 566 -46.82 2.01 -5.92
C SER A 566 -46.79 1.03 -7.10
N MET A 567 -47.12 1.49 -8.31
CA MET A 567 -46.99 0.70 -9.54
C MET A 567 -45.53 0.37 -9.86
N ALA A 568 -44.61 1.33 -9.71
CA ALA A 568 -43.18 1.13 -9.96
C ALA A 568 -42.55 0.08 -9.01
N PHE A 569 -42.98 0.04 -7.76
CA PHE A 569 -42.56 -0.95 -6.77
C PHE A 569 -43.41 -2.23 -6.79
N ASN A 570 -44.36 -2.35 -7.72
CA ASN A 570 -45.28 -3.49 -7.81
C ASN A 570 -46.08 -3.76 -6.51
N THR A 571 -46.38 -2.71 -5.75
CA THR A 571 -47.22 -2.74 -4.54
C THR A 571 -48.67 -2.32 -4.82
N TYR A 572 -48.94 -1.84 -6.04
CA TYR A 572 -50.29 -1.53 -6.49
C TYR A 572 -51.12 -2.81 -6.65
N GLY A 573 -52.22 -2.92 -5.91
CA GLY A 573 -53.00 -4.15 -5.82
C GLY A 573 -53.58 -4.63 -7.16
N SER A 574 -53.69 -5.95 -7.35
CA SER A 574 -54.24 -6.55 -8.58
C SER A 574 -55.66 -6.07 -8.90
N GLY A 575 -56.52 -5.97 -7.89
CA GLY A 575 -57.89 -5.47 -8.06
C GLY A 575 -57.96 -4.02 -8.55
N ASN A 576 -56.93 -3.21 -8.28
CA ASN A 576 -56.86 -1.85 -8.80
C ASN A 576 -56.49 -1.83 -10.30
N TYR A 577 -55.67 -2.77 -10.77
CA TYR A 577 -55.41 -2.94 -12.21
C TYR A 577 -56.64 -3.42 -12.97
N GLU A 578 -57.45 -4.31 -12.38
CA GLU A 578 -58.74 -4.72 -12.95
C GLU A 578 -59.71 -3.54 -13.09
N GLY A 579 -59.76 -2.67 -12.07
CA GLY A 579 -60.51 -1.42 -12.13
C GLY A 579 -60.06 -0.51 -13.27
N ILE A 580 -58.74 -0.36 -13.48
CA ILE A 580 -58.18 0.41 -14.61
C ILE A 580 -58.56 -0.24 -15.95
N ALA A 581 -58.55 -1.57 -16.03
CA ALA A 581 -58.91 -2.29 -17.26
C ALA A 581 -60.39 -2.10 -17.63
N GLN A 582 -61.28 -2.01 -16.64
CA GLN A 582 -62.71 -1.77 -16.81
C GLN A 582 -63.07 -0.30 -17.05
N ALA A 583 -62.18 0.65 -16.73
CA ALA A 583 -62.42 2.08 -16.91
C ALA A 583 -62.75 2.43 -18.38
N SER A 584 -63.63 3.41 -18.60
CA SER A 584 -64.07 3.82 -19.93
C SER A 584 -62.98 4.58 -20.71
N GLU A 585 -62.04 5.22 -20.00
CA GLU A 585 -61.04 6.11 -20.59
C GLU A 585 -59.84 5.37 -21.21
N PRO A 586 -59.67 5.40 -22.55
CA PRO A 586 -58.58 4.68 -23.21
C PRO A 586 -57.21 5.33 -22.98
N LEU A 587 -57.15 6.65 -22.81
CA LEU A 587 -55.89 7.39 -22.60
C LEU A 587 -55.21 7.01 -21.29
N LEU A 588 -55.98 6.86 -20.20
CA LEU A 588 -55.48 6.41 -18.90
C LEU A 588 -54.79 5.04 -19.02
N LYS A 589 -55.43 4.09 -19.72
CA LYS A 589 -54.87 2.75 -19.96
C LYS A 589 -53.55 2.84 -20.72
N TRP A 590 -53.50 3.65 -21.77
CA TRP A 590 -52.27 3.84 -22.56
C TRP A 590 -51.13 4.45 -21.75
N PHE A 591 -51.38 5.46 -20.93
CA PHE A 591 -50.34 6.05 -20.07
C PHE A 591 -49.80 5.05 -19.04
N ILE A 592 -50.68 4.25 -18.43
CA ILE A 592 -50.27 3.24 -17.44
C ILE A 592 -49.50 2.09 -18.11
N ILE A 593 -49.95 1.62 -19.29
CA ILE A 593 -49.22 0.60 -20.07
C ILE A 593 -47.86 1.15 -20.51
N ALA A 594 -47.80 2.39 -20.99
CA ALA A 594 -46.54 3.03 -21.39
C ALA A 594 -45.59 3.19 -20.20
N PHE A 595 -46.09 3.63 -19.04
CA PHE A 595 -45.31 3.71 -17.81
C PHE A 595 -44.76 2.34 -17.41
N ALA A 596 -45.61 1.31 -17.37
CA ALA A 596 -45.20 -0.05 -17.02
C ALA A 596 -44.18 -0.62 -18.01
N ALA A 597 -44.35 -0.40 -19.31
CA ALA A 597 -43.40 -0.82 -20.33
C ALA A 597 -42.05 -0.10 -20.18
N CYS A 598 -42.05 1.22 -20.04
CA CYS A 598 -40.82 1.98 -19.88
C CYS A 598 -40.10 1.66 -18.56
N TRP A 599 -40.82 1.55 -17.45
CA TRP A 599 -40.23 1.27 -16.15
C TRP A 599 -39.83 -0.20 -16.00
N HIS A 600 -40.79 -1.14 -16.03
CA HIS A 600 -40.55 -2.55 -15.70
C HIS A 600 -39.80 -3.30 -16.79
N VAL A 601 -40.10 -3.05 -18.08
CA VAL A 601 -39.45 -3.79 -19.18
C VAL A 601 -38.11 -3.17 -19.54
N TYR A 602 -38.00 -1.85 -19.58
CA TYR A 602 -36.77 -1.19 -20.03
C TYR A 602 -35.86 -0.74 -18.88
N LEU A 603 -36.29 0.20 -18.04
CA LEU A 603 -35.41 0.84 -17.05
C LEU A 603 -34.97 -0.10 -15.92
N MET A 604 -35.87 -0.93 -15.37
CA MET A 604 -35.55 -1.91 -14.34
C MET A 604 -34.53 -2.96 -14.83
N ASN A 605 -34.74 -3.50 -16.04
CA ASN A 605 -33.82 -4.48 -16.63
C ASN A 605 -32.46 -3.84 -16.96
N LEU A 606 -32.45 -2.60 -17.43
CA LEU A 606 -31.22 -1.85 -17.65
C LEU A 606 -30.46 -1.61 -16.34
N MET A 607 -31.18 -1.26 -15.26
CA MET A 607 -30.61 -1.09 -13.92
C MET A 607 -29.96 -2.38 -13.43
N VAL A 608 -30.66 -3.51 -13.49
CA VAL A 608 -30.12 -4.81 -13.07
C VAL A 608 -28.87 -5.18 -13.88
N ALA A 609 -28.89 -4.98 -15.20
CA ALA A 609 -27.73 -5.25 -16.05
C ALA A 609 -26.52 -4.39 -15.66
N GLN A 610 -26.71 -3.08 -15.43
CA GLN A 610 -25.63 -2.19 -15.03
C GLN A 610 -25.08 -2.54 -13.64
N LEU A 611 -25.95 -2.83 -12.65
CA LEU A 611 -25.54 -3.22 -11.31
C LEU A 611 -24.74 -4.54 -11.32
N CYS A 612 -25.15 -5.53 -12.14
CA CYS A 612 -24.41 -6.79 -12.29
C CYS A 612 -23.01 -6.58 -12.89
N GLN A 613 -22.89 -5.71 -13.90
CA GLN A 613 -21.58 -5.39 -14.48
C GLN A 613 -20.68 -4.68 -13.46
N ARG A 614 -21.22 -3.66 -12.78
CA ARG A 614 -20.50 -2.90 -11.75
C ARG A 614 -20.08 -3.75 -10.57
N TYR A 615 -20.93 -4.68 -10.14
CA TYR A 615 -20.61 -5.65 -9.11
C TYR A 615 -19.33 -6.42 -9.45
N ASN A 616 -19.21 -6.95 -10.67
CA ASN A 616 -18.04 -7.72 -11.09
C ASN A 616 -16.76 -6.87 -11.17
N GLU A 617 -16.87 -5.62 -11.63
CA GLU A 617 -15.75 -4.68 -11.70
C GLU A 617 -15.22 -4.32 -10.29
N ILE A 618 -16.12 -4.08 -9.34
CA ILE A 618 -15.79 -3.58 -8.00
C ILE A 618 -15.43 -4.71 -7.03
N PHE A 619 -15.85 -5.95 -7.26
CA PHE A 619 -15.73 -7.06 -6.30
C PHE A 619 -14.32 -7.25 -5.74
N HIS A 620 -13.29 -7.19 -6.59
CA HIS A 620 -11.90 -7.38 -6.16
C HIS A 620 -11.41 -6.22 -5.27
N ASP A 621 -11.72 -4.98 -5.64
CA ASP A 621 -11.35 -3.80 -4.87
C ASP A 621 -12.14 -3.72 -3.55
N ALA A 622 -13.43 -4.07 -3.58
CA ALA A 622 -14.26 -4.17 -2.38
C ALA A 622 -13.73 -5.21 -1.39
N ARG A 623 -13.23 -6.34 -1.87
CA ARG A 623 -12.58 -7.35 -1.02
C ARG A 623 -11.31 -6.80 -0.37
N GLY A 624 -10.50 -6.04 -1.12
CA GLY A 624 -9.33 -5.34 -0.58
C GLY A 624 -9.71 -4.32 0.49
N ASN A 625 -10.68 -3.46 0.19
CA ASN A 625 -11.19 -2.45 1.11
C ASN A 625 -11.78 -3.07 2.39
N ALA A 626 -12.55 -4.16 2.28
CA ALA A 626 -13.05 -4.89 3.44
C ALA A 626 -11.91 -5.42 4.34
N ARG A 627 -10.80 -5.87 3.74
CA ARG A 627 -9.61 -6.29 4.48
C ARG A 627 -8.84 -5.11 5.09
N LEU A 628 -8.76 -3.96 4.42
CA LEU A 628 -8.23 -2.73 5.00
C LEU A 628 -9.03 -2.35 6.26
N THR A 629 -10.36 -2.30 6.15
CA THR A 629 -11.24 -2.01 7.29
C THR A 629 -11.05 -3.02 8.42
N ARG A 630 -10.98 -4.33 8.11
CA ARG A 630 -10.67 -5.36 9.13
C ARG A 630 -9.31 -5.12 9.78
N GLY A 631 -8.31 -4.74 9.01
CA GLY A 631 -6.98 -4.39 9.49
C GLY A 631 -7.00 -3.22 10.47
N ILE A 632 -7.75 -2.16 10.15
CA ILE A 632 -7.97 -1.01 11.05
C ILE A 632 -8.62 -1.49 12.35
N ILE A 633 -9.67 -2.32 12.26
CA ILE A 633 -10.35 -2.87 13.45
C ILE A 633 -9.39 -3.73 14.31
N ILE A 634 -8.50 -4.50 13.69
CA ILE A 634 -7.48 -5.28 14.40
C ILE A 634 -6.58 -4.34 15.20
N TYR A 635 -5.96 -3.35 14.55
CA TYR A 635 -4.94 -2.50 15.18
C TYR A 635 -5.50 -1.40 16.09
N GLU A 636 -6.55 -0.70 15.67
CA GLU A 636 -7.07 0.47 16.39
C GLU A 636 -8.11 0.08 17.44
N THR A 637 -8.95 -0.91 17.15
CA THR A 637 -10.03 -1.32 18.07
C THR A 637 -9.62 -2.48 18.96
N SER A 638 -9.06 -3.55 18.40
CA SER A 638 -8.97 -4.84 19.12
C SER A 638 -7.66 -5.00 19.89
N MET A 639 -6.53 -4.64 19.27
CA MET A 639 -5.19 -4.76 19.85
C MET A 639 -5.00 -4.04 21.19
N PRO A 640 -5.54 -2.82 21.42
CA PRO A 640 -5.42 -2.15 22.71
C PRO A 640 -6.03 -2.90 23.89
N PHE A 641 -6.99 -3.80 23.64
CA PHE A 641 -7.61 -4.64 24.68
C PHE A 641 -6.81 -5.91 24.99
N ILE A 642 -5.74 -6.20 24.24
CA ILE A 642 -4.93 -7.41 24.43
C ILE A 642 -3.84 -7.13 25.46
N SER A 643 -3.82 -7.92 26.54
CA SER A 643 -2.75 -7.84 27.54
C SER A 643 -1.42 -8.35 26.99
N LYS A 644 -0.31 -7.78 27.47
CA LYS A 644 1.06 -8.22 27.10
C LYS A 644 1.29 -9.72 27.35
N ALA A 645 0.70 -10.27 28.42
CA ALA A 645 0.80 -11.70 28.73
C ALA A 645 0.06 -12.58 27.71
N ARG A 646 -1.12 -12.15 27.25
CA ARG A 646 -1.86 -12.86 26.20
C ARG A 646 -1.11 -12.82 24.87
N TRP A 647 -0.52 -11.67 24.54
CA TRP A 647 0.34 -11.53 23.37
C TRP A 647 1.58 -12.44 23.43
N ALA A 648 2.30 -12.45 24.56
CA ALA A 648 3.48 -13.30 24.75
C ALA A 648 3.14 -14.80 24.59
N ARG A 649 2.06 -15.28 25.21
CA ARG A 649 1.58 -16.67 25.05
C ARG A 649 1.20 -16.98 23.60
N PHE A 650 0.63 -16.02 22.88
CA PHE A 650 0.31 -16.19 21.47
C PHE A 650 1.58 -16.33 20.63
N VAL A 651 2.58 -15.45 20.80
CA VAL A 651 3.86 -15.53 20.10
C VAL A 651 4.57 -16.86 20.40
N GLU A 652 4.61 -17.27 21.66
CA GLU A 652 5.15 -18.57 22.08
C GLU A 652 4.43 -19.75 21.40
N SER A 653 3.09 -19.67 21.28
CA SER A 653 2.29 -20.71 20.61
C SER A 653 2.58 -20.86 19.11
N LEU A 654 3.17 -19.84 18.47
CA LEU A 654 3.55 -19.89 17.05
C LEU A 654 4.87 -20.62 16.81
N ARG A 655 5.69 -20.84 17.86
CA ARG A 655 7.00 -21.53 17.76
C ARG A 655 7.90 -20.97 16.66
N LEU A 656 7.98 -19.64 16.56
CA LEU A 656 8.72 -18.95 15.49
C LEU A 656 10.23 -19.20 15.53
N GLU A 657 10.78 -19.58 16.69
CA GLU A 657 12.20 -19.90 16.85
C GLU A 657 12.57 -21.30 16.34
N ASP A 658 11.60 -22.21 16.25
CA ASP A 658 11.83 -23.58 15.82
C ASP A 658 12.03 -23.64 14.29
N ALA A 659 12.88 -24.56 13.84
CA ALA A 659 13.04 -24.85 12.42
C ALA A 659 11.72 -25.40 11.86
N CYS A 660 11.21 -24.78 10.78
CA CYS A 660 9.95 -25.20 10.18
C CYS A 660 10.23 -26.22 9.08
N GLU A 661 9.74 -27.44 9.26
CA GLU A 661 9.82 -28.48 8.21
C GLU A 661 9.18 -28.01 6.89
N LEU A 662 9.88 -28.24 5.80
CA LEU A 662 9.40 -28.03 4.43
C LEU A 662 8.58 -29.25 4.01
N ASP A 663 9.26 -30.39 3.86
CA ASP A 663 8.66 -31.70 3.60
C ASP A 663 9.05 -32.69 4.71
N GLU A 664 8.48 -33.90 4.69
CA GLU A 664 8.78 -34.93 5.70
C GLU A 664 10.29 -35.25 5.74
N GLY A 665 10.90 -35.00 6.91
CA GLY A 665 12.33 -35.20 7.13
C GLY A 665 13.24 -34.07 6.66
N ASP A 666 12.68 -32.94 6.19
CA ASP A 666 13.43 -31.79 5.69
C ASP A 666 13.19 -30.53 6.54
N ASN A 667 14.09 -30.30 7.49
CA ASN A 667 14.03 -29.15 8.41
C ASN A 667 14.45 -27.86 7.69
N GLY A 668 13.48 -27.00 7.39
CA GLY A 668 13.69 -25.71 6.77
C GLY A 668 14.13 -24.61 7.73
N PRO A 669 14.21 -23.36 7.24
CA PRO A 669 14.54 -22.21 8.06
C PRO A 669 13.46 -21.91 9.12
N ARG A 670 13.87 -21.21 10.19
CA ARG A 670 12.99 -20.73 11.26
C ARG A 670 12.16 -19.51 10.85
N GLY A 671 11.22 -19.10 11.69
CA GLY A 671 10.40 -17.89 11.52
C GLY A 671 9.15 -18.07 10.67
N ALA A 672 8.80 -19.32 10.32
CA ALA A 672 7.60 -19.68 9.59
C ALA A 672 6.49 -20.22 10.49
N VAL A 673 5.25 -19.98 10.07
CA VAL A 673 4.07 -20.64 10.59
C VAL A 673 3.57 -21.63 9.53
N PRO A 674 3.58 -22.94 9.80
CA PRO A 674 3.07 -23.94 8.87
C PRO A 674 1.54 -23.93 8.84
N THR A 675 0.97 -24.12 7.65
CA THR A 675 -0.47 -24.27 7.41
C THR A 675 -0.70 -25.24 6.25
N GLU A 676 -1.96 -25.61 6.04
CA GLU A 676 -2.40 -26.45 4.92
C GLU A 676 -3.27 -25.63 3.97
N GLU A 677 -3.10 -25.85 2.67
CA GLU A 677 -3.93 -25.30 1.59
C GLU A 677 -4.56 -26.43 0.79
N GLY A 678 -5.73 -26.19 0.18
CA GLY A 678 -6.33 -27.13 -0.75
C GLY A 678 -5.45 -27.38 -1.98
N PRO A 679 -5.70 -28.45 -2.75
CA PRO A 679 -4.80 -28.89 -3.81
C PRO A 679 -4.73 -27.87 -4.96
N TYR A 680 -5.78 -27.08 -5.16
CA TYR A 680 -5.93 -26.05 -6.20
C TYR A 680 -5.91 -24.62 -5.66
N ASP A 681 -5.77 -24.41 -4.35
CA ASP A 681 -5.82 -23.05 -3.78
C ASP A 681 -4.66 -22.17 -4.24
N TYR A 682 -3.51 -22.77 -4.56
CA TYR A 682 -2.37 -22.07 -5.15
C TYR A 682 -2.69 -21.40 -6.50
N LEU A 683 -3.70 -21.88 -7.25
CA LEU A 683 -4.14 -21.28 -8.52
C LEU A 683 -4.80 -19.91 -8.34
N LYS A 684 -5.28 -19.59 -7.13
CA LYS A 684 -5.78 -18.24 -6.80
C LYS A 684 -4.65 -17.20 -6.84
N TYR A 685 -3.41 -17.64 -6.62
CA TYR A 685 -2.23 -16.78 -6.67
C TYR A 685 -1.03 -17.56 -7.23
N PRO A 686 -0.92 -17.68 -8.57
CA PRO A 686 0.07 -18.54 -9.22
C PRO A 686 1.47 -17.94 -9.27
N ALA A 687 1.67 -16.69 -8.84
CA ALA A 687 2.96 -16.01 -8.86
C ALA A 687 4.03 -16.68 -7.97
N VAL A 688 3.61 -17.40 -6.92
CA VAL A 688 4.51 -18.20 -6.08
C VAL A 688 4.58 -19.63 -6.61
N GLU A 689 5.76 -19.97 -7.13
CA GLU A 689 6.09 -21.31 -7.63
C GLU A 689 6.05 -22.38 -6.52
N LEU A 690 5.73 -23.61 -6.92
CA LEU A 690 5.77 -24.78 -6.04
C LEU A 690 7.22 -25.22 -5.83
N ASP A 691 7.57 -25.51 -4.58
CA ASP A 691 8.93 -25.84 -4.13
C ASP A 691 10.04 -24.98 -4.76
N ARG A 692 10.05 -23.70 -4.39
CA ARG A 692 11.03 -22.72 -4.86
C ARG A 692 12.45 -22.89 -4.29
N VAL A 693 12.72 -23.96 -3.53
CA VAL A 693 14.02 -24.17 -2.90
C VAL A 693 15.05 -24.54 -3.96
N GLN A 694 16.12 -23.76 -4.06
CA GLN A 694 17.23 -24.08 -4.96
C GLN A 694 18.24 -24.98 -4.22
N ARG A 695 18.25 -26.26 -4.58
CA ARG A 695 19.16 -27.25 -3.98
C ARG A 695 20.40 -27.41 -4.84
N PHE A 696 21.57 -27.20 -4.24
CA PHE A 696 22.86 -27.32 -4.93
C PHE A 696 23.62 -28.55 -4.44
N GLY A 697 24.08 -29.37 -5.39
CA GLY A 697 25.06 -30.42 -5.11
C GLY A 697 26.48 -29.85 -4.97
N GLY A 698 27.39 -30.62 -4.37
CA GLY A 698 28.82 -30.31 -4.29
C GLY A 698 29.35 -30.08 -2.87
N LEU A 699 30.50 -29.40 -2.77
CA LEU A 699 31.14 -29.07 -1.49
C LEU A 699 30.28 -28.05 -0.71
N ALA A 700 29.93 -28.43 0.52
CA ALA A 700 29.20 -27.58 1.47
C ALA A 700 30.20 -26.74 2.28
N ASN A 701 30.77 -25.71 1.65
CA ASN A 701 31.60 -24.73 2.34
C ASN A 701 30.96 -23.32 2.21
N PRO A 702 30.63 -22.65 3.33
CA PRO A 702 30.13 -21.28 3.37
C PRO A 702 30.96 -20.23 2.63
N GLU A 703 32.28 -20.44 2.56
CA GLU A 703 33.24 -19.49 1.98
C GLU A 703 33.27 -19.54 0.45
N LEU A 704 32.76 -20.62 -0.14
CA LEU A 704 32.69 -20.77 -1.59
C LEU A 704 31.48 -20.01 -2.14
N PRO A 705 31.54 -19.49 -3.38
CA PRO A 705 30.37 -18.95 -4.08
C PRO A 705 29.40 -20.05 -4.51
N TRP A 706 28.15 -19.69 -4.82
CA TRP A 706 27.20 -20.65 -5.41
C TRP A 706 27.71 -21.12 -6.78
N PRO A 707 27.58 -22.41 -7.13
CA PRO A 707 27.87 -22.88 -8.48
C PRO A 707 26.98 -22.13 -9.48
N ASN A 708 27.54 -21.69 -10.60
CA ASN A 708 26.75 -21.10 -11.68
C ASN A 708 25.84 -22.17 -12.29
N LEU A 709 24.55 -22.11 -11.98
CA LEU A 709 23.55 -23.01 -12.56
C LEU A 709 23.45 -22.84 -14.08
N GLU A 710 23.65 -21.63 -14.60
CA GLU A 710 23.59 -21.36 -16.05
C GLU A 710 24.75 -22.05 -16.80
N GLU A 711 25.98 -21.99 -16.29
CA GLU A 711 27.14 -22.71 -16.88
C GLU A 711 27.03 -24.22 -16.68
N ALA A 712 26.54 -24.68 -15.51
CA ALA A 712 26.35 -26.11 -15.23
C ALA A 712 25.23 -26.74 -16.07
N LEU A 713 24.15 -26.01 -16.34
CA LEU A 713 23.09 -26.43 -17.27
C LEU A 713 23.63 -26.48 -18.70
N ASP A 714 24.37 -25.45 -19.12
CA ASP A 714 24.96 -25.36 -20.46
C ASP A 714 25.89 -26.55 -20.77
N ASP A 715 26.73 -26.98 -19.83
CA ASP A 715 27.65 -28.11 -20.04
C ASP A 715 27.00 -29.50 -19.89
N SER A 716 25.82 -29.57 -19.27
CA SER A 716 25.08 -30.82 -19.10
C SER A 716 24.55 -31.37 -20.43
N ALA A 717 24.38 -32.69 -20.52
CA ALA A 717 23.76 -33.34 -21.68
C ALA A 717 22.33 -32.80 -21.95
N VAL A 718 21.63 -32.38 -20.90
CA VAL A 718 20.28 -31.80 -20.97
C VAL A 718 20.31 -30.38 -21.53
N GLY A 719 21.26 -29.53 -21.14
CA GLY A 719 21.39 -28.20 -21.73
C GLY A 719 21.93 -28.22 -23.16
N ARG A 720 22.78 -29.19 -23.50
CA ARG A 720 23.13 -29.47 -24.90
C ARG A 720 21.92 -29.90 -25.72
N LEU A 721 21.04 -30.74 -25.15
CA LEU A 721 19.80 -31.14 -25.79
C LEU A 721 18.84 -29.95 -25.95
N ASP A 722 18.63 -29.14 -24.90
CA ASP A 722 17.74 -27.97 -24.95
C ASP A 722 18.22 -26.94 -26.00
N ARG A 723 19.53 -26.69 -26.08
CA ARG A 723 20.14 -25.86 -27.13
C ARG A 723 19.93 -26.43 -28.51
N MET A 724 20.12 -27.74 -28.70
CA MET A 724 19.83 -28.41 -29.97
C MET A 724 18.34 -28.32 -30.34
N THR A 725 17.41 -28.52 -29.40
CA THR A 725 15.98 -28.39 -29.68
C THR A 725 15.59 -26.96 -30.01
N ARG A 726 16.05 -25.95 -29.26
CA ARG A 726 15.75 -24.54 -29.58
C ARG A 726 16.33 -24.13 -30.92
N ALA A 727 17.59 -24.51 -31.20
CA ALA A 727 18.20 -24.26 -32.51
C ALA A 727 17.41 -24.96 -33.64
N LYS A 728 16.92 -26.18 -33.41
CA LYS A 728 16.07 -26.90 -34.37
C LYS A 728 14.68 -26.27 -34.53
N PHE A 729 14.09 -25.74 -33.47
CA PHE A 729 12.83 -25.01 -33.56
C PHE A 729 12.99 -23.68 -34.31
N GLU A 730 14.05 -22.92 -34.06
CA GLU A 730 14.36 -21.69 -34.83
C GLU A 730 14.69 -22.00 -36.29
N GLU A 731 15.42 -23.09 -36.57
CA GLU A 731 15.70 -23.56 -37.93
C GLU A 731 14.42 -23.99 -38.65
N MET A 732 13.52 -24.70 -37.95
CA MET A 732 12.23 -25.12 -38.48
C MET A 732 11.30 -23.92 -38.72
N GLU A 733 11.31 -22.92 -37.84
CA GLU A 733 10.55 -21.69 -38.00
C GLU A 733 11.06 -20.88 -39.20
N ARG A 734 12.39 -20.77 -39.36
CA ARG A 734 12.99 -20.18 -40.58
C ARG A 734 12.61 -20.95 -41.84
N LEU A 735 12.64 -22.28 -41.81
CA LEU A 735 12.22 -23.12 -42.93
C LEU A 735 10.73 -22.96 -43.26
N MET A 736 9.86 -22.84 -42.24
CA MET A 736 8.43 -22.58 -42.46
C MET A 736 8.19 -21.20 -43.06
N VAL A 737 8.91 -20.18 -42.60
CA VAL A 737 8.84 -18.83 -43.19
C VAL A 737 9.32 -18.85 -44.64
N ASP A 738 10.44 -19.51 -44.91
CA ASP A 738 11.01 -19.61 -46.26
C ASP A 738 10.11 -20.45 -47.20
N MET A 739 9.46 -21.48 -46.67
CA MET A 739 8.46 -22.28 -47.39
C MET A 739 7.16 -21.50 -47.63
N ALA A 740 6.70 -20.70 -46.67
CA ALA A 740 5.54 -19.81 -46.83
C ALA A 740 5.79 -18.73 -47.90
N VAL A 741 7.01 -18.19 -47.94
CA VAL A 741 7.46 -17.25 -48.98
C VAL A 741 7.54 -17.93 -50.34
N LYS A 742 8.13 -19.13 -50.43
CA LYS A 742 8.23 -19.91 -51.69
C LYS A 742 6.89 -20.40 -52.23
N LEU A 743 5.92 -20.66 -51.35
CA LEU A 743 4.56 -21.07 -51.73
C LEU A 743 3.65 -19.88 -52.09
N GLY A 744 4.17 -18.65 -52.09
CA GLY A 744 3.43 -17.46 -52.53
C GLY A 744 2.25 -17.09 -51.62
N VAL A 745 2.23 -17.60 -50.38
CA VAL A 745 1.20 -17.25 -49.40
C VAL A 745 1.51 -15.84 -48.89
N ARG A 746 0.90 -14.83 -49.51
CA ARG A 746 0.92 -13.46 -48.98
C ARG A 746 0.27 -13.47 -47.60
N SER A 747 1.10 -13.29 -46.57
CA SER A 747 0.70 -13.10 -45.19
C SER A 747 -0.03 -11.77 -45.02
N ALA A 748 -1.35 -11.79 -45.20
CA ALA A 748 -2.21 -10.76 -44.62
C ALA A 748 -2.37 -11.06 -43.12
N SER A 749 -2.08 -10.07 -42.28
CA SER A 749 -2.34 -10.03 -40.83
C SER A 749 -1.36 -10.74 -39.89
N ILE A 750 -0.13 -10.21 -39.76
CA ILE A 750 0.56 -10.12 -38.46
C ILE A 750 1.30 -8.77 -38.40
N SER A 751 0.56 -7.68 -38.15
CA SER A 751 1.16 -6.41 -37.70
C SER A 751 0.15 -5.59 -36.89
N ASN A 752 0.24 -5.75 -35.57
CA ASN A 752 -0.17 -4.80 -34.53
C ASN A 752 0.68 -5.21 -33.33
N GLY A 753 1.45 -4.37 -32.63
CA GLY A 753 1.68 -2.94 -32.64
C GLY A 753 2.45 -2.68 -31.34
N GLY A 754 3.59 -1.98 -31.41
CA GLY A 754 4.47 -1.82 -30.25
C GLY A 754 5.72 -1.02 -30.58
N SER A 755 5.52 0.28 -30.76
CA SER A 755 6.54 1.31 -30.94
C SER A 755 7.45 1.45 -29.72
N GLN A 756 8.77 1.32 -29.91
CA GLN A 756 9.76 2.10 -29.18
C GLN A 756 10.96 2.46 -30.07
N SER A 757 11.31 3.73 -29.95
CA SER A 757 12.35 4.52 -30.57
C SER A 757 13.79 4.09 -30.22
N HIS A 758 14.71 4.13 -31.19
CA HIS A 758 15.85 5.07 -31.17
C HIS A 758 16.74 5.03 -32.44
N SER A 759 16.82 6.20 -33.08
CA SER A 759 17.99 6.92 -33.61
C SER A 759 19.29 6.20 -34.09
N THR A 760 19.69 6.64 -35.30
CA THR A 760 21.04 7.02 -35.78
C THR A 760 22.13 5.96 -36.00
N HIS A 761 22.55 5.71 -37.26
CA HIS A 761 23.67 6.41 -37.94
C HIS A 761 23.98 5.83 -39.35
N GLY A 762 24.28 6.73 -40.31
CA GLY A 762 25.13 6.54 -41.52
C GLY A 762 24.56 5.64 -42.65
N SER A 763 24.70 5.91 -43.94
CA SER A 763 25.54 6.85 -44.69
C SER A 763 25.25 6.68 -46.20
N GLN A 764 25.44 7.76 -46.97
CA GLN A 764 25.79 7.81 -48.41
C GLN A 764 24.71 7.42 -49.44
N LEU A 765 24.14 8.40 -50.14
CA LEU A 765 24.53 8.90 -51.49
C LEU A 765 23.95 8.03 -52.63
N GLN A 766 22.87 8.49 -53.27
CA GLN A 766 22.87 8.81 -54.71
C GLN A 766 21.58 9.52 -55.16
N GLN A 767 21.78 10.60 -55.91
CA GLN A 767 20.82 11.34 -56.76
C GLN A 767 20.32 10.38 -57.88
N ASP A 768 19.18 10.51 -58.57
CA ASP A 768 18.46 11.67 -59.11
C ASP A 768 17.10 11.17 -59.73
N PRO A 769 16.32 11.90 -60.57
CA PRO A 769 14.90 12.18 -60.29
C PRO A 769 13.91 11.71 -61.40
N ARG A 770 12.59 11.91 -61.20
CA ARG A 770 11.63 12.52 -62.16
C ARG A 770 10.15 12.13 -61.90
N ASN A 771 9.35 13.21 -61.83
CA ASN A 771 8.03 13.46 -62.44
C ASN A 771 6.82 12.51 -62.23
N GLY A 772 5.76 13.11 -61.67
CA GLY A 772 4.47 13.20 -62.35
C GLY A 772 3.23 12.65 -61.62
N PRO A 773 2.01 13.18 -61.85
CA PRO A 773 1.01 13.42 -60.79
C PRO A 773 -0.36 12.73 -60.97
N ASN A 774 -1.25 12.99 -59.99
CA ASN A 774 -2.72 12.87 -59.98
C ASN A 774 -3.36 11.49 -59.66
N LEU A 775 -4.22 11.41 -58.62
CA LEU A 775 -5.69 11.57 -58.69
C LEU A 775 -6.44 11.02 -57.44
N ARG A 776 -7.31 11.89 -56.88
CA ARG A 776 -8.67 11.69 -56.31
C ARG A 776 -9.11 10.37 -55.62
N ARG A 777 -9.74 10.56 -54.44
CA ARG A 777 -11.17 10.36 -54.04
C ARG A 777 -11.46 9.40 -52.87
N SER A 778 -12.27 9.93 -51.93
CA SER A 778 -13.29 9.32 -51.03
C SER A 778 -12.92 8.03 -50.26
N GLY A 779 -13.03 7.96 -48.93
CA GLY A 779 -14.13 8.43 -48.07
C GLY A 779 -15.20 7.34 -47.95
N SER A 780 -15.04 6.40 -47.02
CA SER A 780 -16.13 5.53 -46.52
C SER A 780 -15.78 4.91 -45.16
N ASP A 781 -16.83 4.73 -44.37
CA ASP A 781 -16.93 4.39 -42.95
C ASP A 781 -16.22 3.12 -42.48
N SER A 782 -15.90 3.07 -41.18
CA SER A 782 -15.51 1.84 -40.48
C SER A 782 -16.15 1.78 -39.09
N ARG A 783 -17.14 0.90 -38.94
CA ARG A 783 -17.64 0.39 -37.65
C ARG A 783 -16.74 -0.76 -37.17
N PRO A 784 -16.49 -0.94 -35.86
CA PRO A 784 -15.76 -2.10 -35.36
C PRO A 784 -16.68 -3.32 -35.19
N ILE A 785 -16.21 -4.45 -35.72
CA ILE A 785 -16.82 -5.79 -35.61
C ILE A 785 -16.29 -6.45 -34.32
N LEU A 786 -17.19 -6.84 -33.42
CA LEU A 786 -16.92 -7.77 -32.31
C LEU A 786 -16.80 -9.19 -32.85
N LEU A 787 -15.66 -9.84 -32.59
CA LEU A 787 -15.46 -11.27 -32.81
C LEU A 787 -15.56 -12.01 -31.47
N CYS A 788 -16.71 -12.67 -31.28
CA CYS A 788 -17.01 -13.58 -30.18
C CYS A 788 -16.62 -15.00 -30.65
N VAL A 789 -15.58 -15.59 -30.05
CA VAL A 789 -15.20 -16.97 -30.32
C VAL A 789 -15.96 -17.89 -29.38
N ARG A 790 -17.00 -18.52 -29.93
CA ARG A 790 -17.83 -19.55 -29.29
C ARG A 790 -17.13 -20.91 -29.47
N CYS A 791 -16.72 -21.54 -28.37
CA CYS A 791 -16.20 -22.91 -28.41
C CYS A 791 -17.38 -23.88 -28.23
N GLU A 792 -17.64 -24.67 -29.26
CA GLU A 792 -18.79 -25.58 -29.38
C GLU A 792 -18.26 -27.01 -29.45
N LYS A 793 -18.28 -27.76 -28.33
CA LYS A 793 -18.30 -29.24 -28.27
C LYS A 793 -18.39 -29.76 -26.83
N CYS A 794 -19.60 -29.87 -26.31
CA CYS A 794 -20.15 -31.13 -25.80
C CYS A 794 -21.64 -30.96 -25.51
N ARG A 795 -22.46 -31.84 -26.09
CA ARG A 795 -23.91 -31.77 -26.16
C ARG A 795 -24.47 -32.99 -25.43
N ARG A 796 -25.57 -32.76 -24.69
CA ARG A 796 -26.62 -33.70 -24.22
C ARG A 796 -26.48 -34.27 -22.81
N GLY A 797 -27.60 -34.19 -22.09
CA GLY A 797 -27.92 -35.00 -20.92
C GLY A 797 -28.71 -34.22 -19.90
N SER A 798 -30.04 -34.27 -20.01
CA SER A 798 -31.03 -33.71 -19.11
C SER A 798 -30.99 -34.32 -17.70
N ASP A 799 -31.65 -33.60 -16.79
CA ASP A 799 -32.26 -34.07 -15.55
C ASP A 799 -31.48 -33.99 -14.22
N PHE A 800 -32.19 -33.42 -13.23
CA PHE A 800 -32.04 -33.52 -11.78
C PHE A 800 -30.97 -32.69 -11.04
N CYS A 801 -31.48 -31.63 -10.40
CA CYS A 801 -31.53 -31.40 -8.95
C CYS A 801 -30.23 -31.30 -8.11
N MET A 802 -30.26 -30.26 -7.26
CA MET A 802 -29.63 -30.19 -5.93
C MET A 802 -28.10 -30.12 -5.88
N TRP A 803 -27.55 -28.92 -5.69
CA TRP A 803 -26.33 -28.77 -4.90
C TRP A 803 -26.51 -27.71 -3.81
N ARG A 804 -26.37 -28.22 -2.59
CA ARG A 804 -26.34 -27.58 -1.30
C ARG A 804 -24.87 -27.57 -0.86
N ARG A 805 -24.47 -26.47 -0.23
CA ARG A 805 -23.17 -26.13 0.39
C ARG A 805 -22.10 -25.55 -0.52
#